data_AF-A0A0S4JJX6-F1
#
_entry.id   AF-A0A0S4JJX6-F1
#
_cell.length_a   1.000
_cell.length_b   1.000
_cell.length_c   1.000
_cell.angle_alpha   90.00
_cell.angle_beta   90.00
_cell.angle_gamma   90.00
#
_symmetry.space_group_name_H-M   'P 1'
#
loop_
_entity.id
_entity.type
_entity.pdbx_description
1 polymer ?
#
loop_
_entity_poly.entity_id
_entity_poly.type
_entity_poly.pdbx_seq_one_letter_code
_entity_poly.pdbx_strand_id
1 'polypeptide(L)'
;MSVACPLAKAVVEWLHRSSDTSADVAATMSLKSPIIHAIASQCSPWEDCHESTGHSATVAHWASNFLLPCCRVIAADHRELWEILDVPDKAATAVRKGLVNLWNEQQAYKKAIACTAYLQEREEFSLVEEGEAQSPTTSATIARNAKELQQWLLKEMSVALKPKVSGSTKPHHMSSGDESRGLLPQAQFIEGNPNVFILPMAYTSDISTEDKNSTTERTVEDGSSDDADLGVVAEGSLHCARPVPPYTQLITVPRSKMFARSVLSGRCILYDACADVRGAWDAFPDDETILLMCFVFENFCIGAQSSSWRELLLGCPRCYPSVPTFWTLAELGELEGTTMIDDVLEKKASLSQFHHQLVTAMNSMPQIAQNILARWSQGDEEVQEAAEHQSQELTKTLLKNDPSTWFSLLFSEDRLHWARATFDSRAFNLNIDGAVTIALVPYADMINHGTRSDVIKRHVEPHGGPFVLTTGAALDDEHDVGRELMMSYGPLQSWELIMSYGFILNDDEENDNDRIPLPLSVDETVVDGDGPVEREYKRRRAHLIKQHGLLVGGSSLWIGHRGAPCAALLALVRLQLAEIEHFPLLEASPFSVFQIVDASLEQRVVLTLQNIVDVMLQDFTTSMEEDEALLRRPPTIIESEEGDGKEDNDDEDADDEPVSGNTKLAVQLRLRMKRMLYAAAEWCNATLESLS
;
A
#
# COMPACT_ATOMS: atom_id res chain seq x y z
N MET A 1 18.92 -23.15 23.01
CA MET A 1 18.60 -21.70 22.98
C MET A 1 19.67 -20.92 22.20
N SER A 2 20.05 -21.33 20.98
CA SER A 2 21.19 -20.72 20.24
C SER A 2 20.91 -20.50 18.75
N VAL A 3 19.75 -19.93 18.42
CA VAL A 3 19.54 -19.26 17.12
C VAL A 3 18.90 -17.92 17.42
N ALA A 4 19.73 -16.96 17.84
CA ALA A 4 19.30 -15.57 17.93
C ALA A 4 19.34 -14.99 16.51
N CYS A 5 18.23 -14.39 16.08
CA CYS A 5 18.14 -13.64 14.84
C CYS A 5 19.29 -12.60 14.76
N PRO A 6 20.09 -12.55 13.68
CA PRO A 6 21.16 -11.57 13.51
C PRO A 6 20.69 -10.12 13.72
N LEU A 7 19.43 -9.84 13.41
CA LEU A 7 18.74 -8.57 13.63
C LEU A 7 18.63 -8.21 15.12
N ALA A 8 18.21 -9.17 15.96
CA ALA A 8 18.14 -8.99 17.40
C ALA A 8 19.53 -8.74 18.00
N LYS A 9 20.56 -9.42 17.48
CA LYS A 9 21.95 -9.19 17.88
C LYS A 9 22.46 -7.81 17.48
N ALA A 10 22.19 -7.36 16.25
CA ALA A 10 22.60 -6.03 15.76
C ALA A 10 21.93 -4.89 16.54
N VAL A 11 20.63 -5.02 16.84
CA VAL A 11 19.91 -4.03 17.66
C VAL A 11 20.39 -4.02 19.11
N VAL A 12 20.65 -5.20 19.71
CA VAL A 12 21.23 -5.30 21.06
C VAL A 12 22.63 -4.68 21.12
N GLU A 13 23.48 -4.94 20.13
CA GLU A 13 24.81 -4.35 20.03
C GLU A 13 24.77 -2.83 19.83
N TRP A 14 23.79 -2.31 19.07
CA TRP A 14 23.56 -0.87 18.91
C TRP A 14 23.12 -0.20 20.23
N LEU A 15 22.18 -0.81 20.95
CA LEU A 15 21.72 -0.34 22.27
C LEU A 15 22.87 -0.27 23.28
N HIS A 16 23.80 -1.25 23.25
CA HIS A 16 24.98 -1.25 24.10
C HIS A 16 26.03 -0.18 23.74
N ARG A 17 26.21 0.16 22.46
CA ARG A 17 27.18 1.19 22.05
C ARG A 17 26.70 2.62 22.32
N SER A 18 25.38 2.82 22.36
CA SER A 18 24.75 4.14 22.50
C SER A 18 24.72 4.67 23.93
N SER A 19 24.95 3.83 24.94
CA SER A 19 24.97 4.22 26.36
C SER A 19 26.30 4.84 26.84
N ASP A 20 27.36 4.81 26.02
CA ASP A 20 28.74 5.13 26.44
C ASP A 20 29.27 6.51 25.98
N THR A 21 28.48 7.35 25.32
CA THR A 21 28.97 8.64 24.79
C THR A 21 28.35 9.84 25.52
N SER A 22 29.02 10.34 26.57
CA SER A 22 28.59 11.51 27.35
C SER A 22 29.29 12.83 26.99
N ALA A 23 30.03 12.92 25.87
CA ALA A 23 31.08 13.95 25.74
C ALA A 23 30.92 15.06 24.68
N ASP A 24 29.96 15.06 23.75
CA ASP A 24 29.95 16.08 22.68
C ASP A 24 28.53 16.52 22.25
N VAL A 25 27.84 17.36 23.02
CA VAL A 25 26.51 17.90 22.61
C VAL A 25 26.24 19.33 23.11
N ALA A 26 27.13 20.28 22.83
CA ALA A 26 26.87 21.72 23.08
C ALA A 26 26.44 22.53 21.84
N ALA A 27 26.26 21.91 20.65
CA ALA A 27 26.13 22.67 19.40
C ALA A 27 24.83 22.48 18.59
N THR A 28 23.77 21.88 19.12
CA THR A 28 22.57 21.56 18.30
C THR A 28 21.24 21.77 19.01
N MET A 29 21.00 22.97 19.55
CA MET A 29 19.65 23.38 19.98
C MET A 29 19.19 24.64 19.24
N SER A 30 18.60 24.42 18.07
CA SER A 30 17.68 25.39 17.44
C SER A 30 16.79 24.64 16.44
N LEU A 31 15.79 23.92 16.95
CA LEU A 31 14.63 23.49 16.18
C LEU A 31 13.43 23.43 17.14
N LYS A 32 12.56 24.45 17.06
CA LYS A 32 11.29 24.52 17.79
C LYS A 32 10.29 23.59 17.11
N SER A 33 10.18 22.35 17.58
CA SER A 33 9.07 21.45 17.21
C SER A 33 7.96 21.52 18.26
N PRO A 34 6.70 21.82 17.89
CA PRO A 34 5.54 21.76 18.79
C PRO A 34 5.38 20.40 19.51
N ILE A 35 5.94 19.33 18.93
CA ILE A 35 5.86 17.96 19.42
C ILE A 35 6.81 17.70 20.60
N ILE A 36 8.00 18.32 20.60
CA ILE A 36 8.91 18.31 21.77
C ILE A 36 8.25 19.08 22.93
N HIS A 37 7.52 20.14 22.61
CA HIS A 37 6.74 20.89 23.58
C HIS A 37 5.60 20.06 24.18
N ALA A 38 4.94 19.18 23.42
CA ALA A 38 3.88 18.29 23.91
C ALA A 38 4.39 17.20 24.86
N ILE A 39 5.56 16.61 24.57
CA ILE A 39 6.22 15.65 25.47
C ILE A 39 6.72 16.37 26.75
N ALA A 40 7.29 17.57 26.60
CA ALA A 40 7.74 18.38 27.73
C ALA A 40 6.56 18.87 28.60
N SER A 41 5.42 19.25 27.99
CA SER A 41 4.22 19.69 28.73
C SER A 41 3.53 18.55 29.48
N GLN A 42 3.60 17.32 28.98
CA GLN A 42 3.08 16.14 29.70
C GLN A 42 3.96 15.72 30.89
N CYS A 43 5.18 16.26 31.00
CA CYS A 43 6.05 16.09 32.16
C CYS A 43 5.89 17.20 33.21
N SER A 44 4.88 18.08 33.09
CA SER A 44 4.79 19.36 33.81
C SER A 44 3.70 19.42 34.89
N PRO A 45 3.76 18.64 35.98
CA PRO A 45 3.14 19.06 37.25
C PRO A 45 4.10 19.85 38.18
N TRP A 46 5.21 20.42 37.67
CA TRP A 46 6.30 20.96 38.51
C TRP A 46 6.61 22.46 38.33
N GLU A 47 5.70 23.25 37.74
CA GLU A 47 5.96 24.67 37.41
C GLU A 47 5.80 25.68 38.56
N ASP A 48 5.46 25.25 39.78
CA ASP A 48 5.48 26.13 40.97
C ASP A 48 6.79 25.98 41.76
N CYS A 49 7.94 26.09 41.09
CA CYS A 49 9.23 26.38 41.73
C CYS A 49 10.12 27.17 40.77
N HIS A 50 10.12 28.49 40.93
CA HIS A 50 11.14 29.35 40.35
C HIS A 50 12.52 28.95 40.91
N GLU A 51 13.48 28.75 40.00
CA GLU A 51 14.93 28.58 40.24
C GLU A 51 15.52 27.15 40.39
N SER A 52 15.23 26.20 39.48
CA SER A 52 16.26 25.19 39.11
C SER A 52 16.07 24.62 37.69
N THR A 53 16.98 24.93 36.75
CA THR A 53 16.85 24.62 35.30
C THR A 53 17.51 23.30 34.86
N GLY A 54 17.94 22.44 35.78
CA GLY A 54 18.75 21.25 35.45
C GLY A 54 17.97 19.96 35.15
N HIS A 55 16.87 19.70 35.86
CA HIS A 55 16.24 18.38 35.86
C HIS A 55 15.27 18.14 34.69
N SER A 56 14.45 19.14 34.34
CA SER A 56 13.50 19.06 33.21
C SER A 56 14.21 18.84 31.86
N ALA A 57 15.39 19.46 31.68
CA ALA A 57 16.22 19.27 30.49
C ALA A 57 16.73 17.82 30.35
N THR A 58 17.00 17.14 31.47
CA THR A 58 17.58 15.78 31.47
C THR A 58 16.55 14.72 31.08
N VAL A 59 15.30 14.84 31.55
CA VAL A 59 14.20 13.93 31.21
C VAL A 59 13.76 14.10 29.76
N ALA A 60 13.58 15.35 29.31
CA ALA A 60 13.26 15.64 27.92
C ALA A 60 14.37 15.18 26.96
N HIS A 61 15.63 15.32 27.37
CA HIS A 61 16.79 14.82 26.63
C HIS A 61 16.79 13.29 26.54
N TRP A 62 16.50 12.58 27.64
CA TRP A 62 16.43 11.12 27.64
C TRP A 62 15.25 10.59 26.81
N ALA A 63 14.06 11.18 26.95
CA ALA A 63 12.88 10.77 26.19
C ALA A 63 13.07 10.96 24.66
N SER A 64 13.66 12.08 24.25
CA SER A 64 13.88 12.39 22.82
C SER A 64 15.06 11.63 22.21
N ASN A 65 16.14 11.39 22.95
CA ASN A 65 17.36 10.78 22.39
C ASN A 65 17.46 9.27 22.61
N PHE A 66 16.67 8.69 23.51
CA PHE A 66 16.74 7.26 23.83
C PHE A 66 15.38 6.56 23.68
N LEU A 67 14.35 7.03 24.39
CA LEU A 67 13.07 6.33 24.44
C LEU A 67 12.34 6.32 23.09
N LEU A 68 12.15 7.49 22.48
CA LEU A 68 11.45 7.61 21.20
C LEU A 68 12.16 6.83 20.07
N PRO A 69 13.50 6.89 19.92
CA PRO A 69 14.23 6.00 19.03
C PRO A 69 13.96 4.51 19.25
N CYS A 70 13.94 4.03 20.50
CA CYS A 70 13.62 2.62 20.79
C CYS A 70 12.18 2.29 20.39
N CYS A 71 11.23 3.18 20.66
CA CYS A 71 9.84 2.99 20.27
C CYS A 71 9.64 3.01 18.76
N ARG A 72 10.43 3.79 18.01
CA ARG A 72 10.44 3.78 16.53
C ARG A 72 10.90 2.45 15.99
N VAL A 73 11.95 1.86 16.57
CA VAL A 73 12.39 0.50 16.21
C VAL A 73 11.31 -0.54 16.55
N ILE A 74 10.58 -0.38 17.66
CA ILE A 74 9.51 -1.34 18.02
C ILE A 74 8.26 -1.16 17.13
N ALA A 75 8.02 0.04 16.65
CA ALA A 75 6.85 0.38 15.84
C ALA A 75 7.05 0.18 14.34
N ALA A 76 8.30 0.21 13.88
CA ALA A 76 8.64 -0.08 12.50
C ALA A 76 8.23 -1.51 12.15
N ASP A 77 7.49 -1.67 11.06
CA ASP A 77 7.27 -2.97 10.47
C ASP A 77 8.58 -3.58 9.97
N HIS A 78 8.55 -4.87 9.63
CA HIS A 78 9.75 -5.59 9.22
C HIS A 78 10.48 -4.89 8.05
N ARG A 79 9.75 -4.35 7.07
CA ARG A 79 10.32 -3.66 5.91
C ARG A 79 11.05 -2.38 6.34
N GLU A 80 10.38 -1.53 7.10
CA GLU A 80 10.94 -0.24 7.52
C GLU A 80 12.14 -0.41 8.47
N LEU A 81 12.08 -1.44 9.31
CA LEU A 81 13.19 -1.80 10.20
C LEU A 81 14.44 -2.22 9.44
N TRP A 82 14.29 -2.91 8.31
CA TRP A 82 15.41 -3.23 7.41
C TRP A 82 15.94 -2.00 6.69
N GLU A 83 15.07 -1.14 6.16
CA GLU A 83 15.48 0.13 5.51
C GLU A 83 16.31 1.02 6.46
N ILE A 84 15.97 1.02 7.75
CA ILE A 84 16.70 1.73 8.80
C ILE A 84 18.07 1.12 9.08
N LEU A 85 18.17 -0.22 9.13
CA LEU A 85 19.37 -0.92 9.59
C LEU A 85 20.41 -1.16 8.48
N ASP A 86 20.02 -1.04 7.22
CA ASP A 86 20.85 -1.31 6.04
C ASP A 86 21.92 -0.23 5.77
N VAL A 87 21.84 0.93 6.44
CA VAL A 87 22.86 1.97 6.38
C VAL A 87 23.42 2.21 7.79
N PRO A 88 24.39 1.41 8.27
CA PRO A 88 24.83 1.41 9.67
C PRO A 88 25.18 2.80 10.23
N ASP A 89 25.81 3.65 9.41
CA ASP A 89 26.23 5.00 9.79
C ASP A 89 25.08 6.02 9.80
N LYS A 90 23.95 5.70 9.13
CA LYS A 90 22.75 6.55 9.07
C LYS A 90 21.59 6.00 9.90
N ALA A 91 21.61 4.73 10.31
CA ALA A 91 20.56 4.10 11.11
C ALA A 91 20.24 4.91 12.38
N ALA A 92 21.28 5.29 13.14
CA ALA A 92 21.11 6.12 14.34
C ALA A 92 20.53 7.51 14.03
N THR A 93 20.82 8.06 12.85
CA THR A 93 20.31 9.35 12.39
C THR A 93 18.88 9.24 11.89
N ALA A 94 18.55 8.20 11.14
CA ALA A 94 17.21 7.92 10.61
C ALA A 94 16.22 7.68 11.76
N VAL A 95 16.56 6.79 12.70
CA VAL A 95 15.74 6.54 13.88
C VAL A 95 15.57 7.80 14.74
N ARG A 96 16.56 8.71 14.81
CA ARG A 96 16.42 9.99 15.53
C ARG A 96 15.59 11.03 14.77
N LYS A 97 15.67 11.07 13.44
CA LYS A 97 14.99 12.07 12.62
C LYS A 97 13.52 11.75 12.33
N GLY A 98 13.08 10.51 12.55
CA GLY A 98 11.70 10.06 12.32
C GLY A 98 11.65 8.91 11.34
N LEU A 99 10.61 8.09 11.45
CA LEU A 99 10.29 7.05 10.47
C LEU A 99 9.79 7.69 9.16
N VAL A 100 9.97 6.98 8.04
CA VAL A 100 9.52 7.45 6.73
C VAL A 100 7.99 7.34 6.64
N ASN A 101 7.43 6.35 7.32
CA ASN A 101 6.01 6.09 7.45
C ASN A 101 5.41 6.81 8.67
N LEU A 102 4.45 7.70 8.40
CA LEU A 102 3.72 8.46 9.41
C LEU A 102 2.97 7.56 10.41
N TRP A 103 2.49 6.39 9.97
CA TRP A 103 1.80 5.41 10.82
C TRP A 103 2.73 4.81 11.87
N ASN A 104 3.89 4.31 11.44
CA ASN A 104 4.86 3.71 12.36
C ASN A 104 5.41 4.79 13.31
N GLU A 105 5.57 6.02 12.84
CA GLU A 105 5.93 7.17 13.67
C GLU A 105 4.87 7.43 14.76
N GLN A 106 3.58 7.43 14.41
CA GLN A 106 2.49 7.54 15.39
C GLN A 106 2.51 6.39 16.41
N GLN A 107 2.73 5.16 15.96
CA GLN A 107 2.82 3.99 16.85
C GLN A 107 4.04 4.09 17.79
N ALA A 108 5.16 4.62 17.30
CA ALA A 108 6.34 4.91 18.10
C ALA A 108 6.04 5.93 19.20
N TYR A 109 5.34 7.01 18.87
CA TYR A 109 4.91 8.01 19.84
C TYR A 109 3.97 7.42 20.89
N LYS A 110 2.97 6.63 20.48
CA LYS A 110 2.05 5.95 21.41
C LYS A 110 2.81 5.07 22.42
N LYS A 111 3.78 4.30 21.93
CA LYS A 111 4.64 3.45 22.77
C LYS A 111 5.54 4.28 23.70
N ALA A 112 6.09 5.40 23.23
CA ALA A 112 6.92 6.30 24.04
C ALA A 112 6.12 6.99 25.16
N ILE A 113 4.88 7.39 24.88
CA ILE A 113 3.95 7.93 25.89
C ILE A 113 3.62 6.86 26.93
N ALA A 114 3.30 5.63 26.49
CA ALA A 114 3.02 4.50 27.39
C ALA A 114 4.22 4.15 28.29
N CYS A 115 5.44 4.15 27.75
CA CYS A 115 6.63 3.91 28.54
C CYS A 115 6.88 5.04 29.57
N THR A 116 6.66 6.30 29.18
CA THR A 116 6.81 7.44 30.08
C THR A 116 5.82 7.36 31.24
N ALA A 117 4.55 7.06 30.95
CA ALA A 117 3.52 6.92 31.98
C ALA A 117 3.80 5.73 32.92
N TYR A 118 4.25 4.59 32.39
CA TYR A 118 4.66 3.44 33.20
C TYR A 118 5.78 3.78 34.19
N LEU A 119 6.73 4.63 33.79
CA LEU A 119 7.80 5.11 34.66
C LEU A 119 7.31 6.10 35.72
N GLN A 120 6.25 6.86 35.44
CA GLN A 120 5.63 7.81 36.38
C GLN A 120 4.78 7.11 37.45
N GLU A 121 4.08 6.02 37.10
CA GLU A 121 3.22 5.27 38.04
C GLU A 121 4.01 4.47 39.08
N ARG A 122 5.28 4.15 38.82
CA ARG A 122 6.16 3.55 39.82
C ARG A 122 6.74 4.64 40.71
N GLU A 123 6.24 4.75 41.94
CA GLU A 123 6.71 5.66 43.00
C GLU A 123 8.24 5.65 43.26
N GLU A 124 8.99 4.72 42.66
CA GLU A 124 10.47 4.67 42.66
C GLU A 124 11.14 5.75 41.78
N PHE A 125 10.37 6.58 41.07
CA PHE A 125 10.84 7.80 40.39
C PHE A 125 10.56 9.08 41.19
N SER A 126 10.28 8.98 42.50
CA SER A 126 10.43 10.13 43.40
C SER A 126 11.91 10.56 43.37
N LEU A 127 12.20 11.65 42.66
CA LEU A 127 13.49 12.32 42.78
C LEU A 127 13.65 12.72 44.25
N VAL A 128 14.73 12.20 44.85
CA VAL A 128 15.23 12.57 46.18
C VAL A 128 15.02 14.08 46.38
N GLU A 129 14.31 14.46 47.45
CA GLU A 129 14.14 15.87 47.84
C GLU A 129 15.48 16.61 47.72
N GLU A 130 15.47 17.85 47.24
CA GLU A 130 16.60 18.65 46.72
C GLU A 130 17.84 18.85 47.66
N GLY A 131 17.98 18.11 48.74
CA GLY A 131 19.10 18.15 49.68
C GLY A 131 20.26 17.17 49.45
N GLU A 132 20.14 16.12 48.63
CA GLU A 132 21.15 15.04 48.53
C GLU A 132 21.64 14.71 47.10
N ALA A 133 21.70 15.70 46.21
CA ALA A 133 22.10 15.51 44.80
C ALA A 133 23.60 15.16 44.56
N GLN A 134 24.36 14.77 45.58
CA GLN A 134 25.76 14.32 45.44
C GLN A 134 26.03 12.91 46.00
N SER A 135 24.98 12.13 46.27
CA SER A 135 25.15 10.74 46.67
C SER A 135 25.28 9.80 45.46
N PRO A 136 26.26 8.87 45.45
CA PRO A 136 26.39 7.82 44.42
C PRO A 136 25.16 6.89 44.29
N THR A 137 24.19 6.96 45.21
CA THR A 137 22.94 6.19 45.16
C THR A 137 21.98 6.65 44.05
N THR A 138 21.90 7.94 43.73
CA THR A 138 20.97 8.46 42.71
C THR A 138 21.37 8.01 41.30
N SER A 139 22.68 7.98 41.02
CA SER A 139 23.22 7.45 39.76
C SER A 139 22.99 5.94 39.63
N ALA A 140 23.08 5.20 40.73
CA ALA A 140 22.81 3.76 40.75
C ALA A 140 21.32 3.44 40.50
N THR A 141 20.39 4.25 41.03
CA THR A 141 18.94 4.08 40.79
C THR A 141 18.58 4.38 39.34
N ILE A 142 19.11 5.46 38.75
CA ILE A 142 18.90 5.78 37.32
C ILE A 142 19.47 4.66 36.43
N ALA A 143 20.68 4.17 36.73
CA ALA A 143 21.29 3.06 35.99
C ALA A 143 20.49 1.75 36.13
N ARG A 144 19.93 1.47 37.30
CA ARG A 144 19.05 0.30 37.54
C ARG A 144 17.75 0.42 36.75
N ASN A 145 17.08 1.56 36.81
CA ASN A 145 15.81 1.78 36.10
C ASN A 145 16.00 1.76 34.58
N ALA A 146 17.11 2.33 34.07
CA ALA A 146 17.48 2.23 32.66
C ALA A 146 17.73 0.77 32.23
N LYS A 147 18.37 -0.03 33.08
CA LYS A 147 18.64 -1.45 32.82
C LYS A 147 17.36 -2.29 32.84
N GLU A 148 16.42 -2.01 33.74
CA GLU A 148 15.13 -2.70 33.80
C GLU A 148 14.24 -2.36 32.61
N LEU A 149 14.19 -1.09 32.21
CA LEU A 149 13.49 -0.67 30.99
C LEU A 149 14.12 -1.28 29.75
N GLN A 150 15.46 -1.31 29.66
CA GLN A 150 16.16 -1.99 28.58
C GLN A 150 15.78 -3.48 28.53
N GLN A 151 15.71 -4.16 29.68
CA GLN A 151 15.27 -5.56 29.74
C GLN A 151 13.82 -5.75 29.32
N TRP A 152 12.93 -4.82 29.69
CA TRP A 152 11.53 -4.85 29.26
C TRP A 152 11.38 -4.62 27.74
N LEU A 153 12.06 -3.61 27.19
CA LEU A 153 12.09 -3.35 25.74
C LEU A 153 12.66 -4.55 24.97
N LEU A 154 13.74 -5.16 25.46
CA LEU A 154 14.30 -6.38 24.87
C LEU A 154 13.34 -7.57 24.92
N LYS A 155 12.54 -7.68 25.99
CA LYS A 155 11.49 -8.71 26.11
C LYS A 155 10.38 -8.48 25.08
N GLU A 156 9.87 -7.26 24.95
CA GLU A 156 8.86 -6.91 23.95
C GLU A 156 9.37 -7.12 22.51
N MET A 157 10.60 -6.71 22.23
CA MET A 157 11.24 -6.97 20.93
C MET A 157 11.40 -8.47 20.66
N SER A 158 11.72 -9.28 21.68
CA SER A 158 11.81 -10.73 21.53
C SER A 158 10.46 -11.41 21.25
N VAL A 159 9.35 -10.79 21.66
CA VAL A 159 7.99 -11.25 21.37
C VAL A 159 7.61 -10.87 19.95
N ALA A 160 7.90 -9.63 19.53
CA ALA A 160 7.63 -9.15 18.18
C ALA A 160 8.45 -9.88 17.09
N LEU A 161 9.66 -10.32 17.41
CA LEU A 161 10.58 -10.98 16.47
C LEU A 161 10.47 -12.52 16.43
N LYS A 162 9.51 -13.13 17.15
CA LYS A 162 9.28 -14.58 17.05
C LYS A 162 8.48 -14.91 15.79
N PRO A 163 8.95 -15.84 14.94
CA PRO A 163 8.12 -16.33 13.83
C PRO A 163 6.86 -16.99 14.40
N LYS A 164 5.68 -16.57 13.92
CA LYS A 164 4.43 -17.29 14.14
C LYS A 164 4.51 -18.61 13.35
N VAL A 165 4.81 -19.71 14.04
CA VAL A 165 4.67 -21.05 13.48
C VAL A 165 3.19 -21.41 13.56
N SER A 166 2.45 -21.26 12.46
CA SER A 166 1.10 -21.81 12.33
C SER A 166 1.20 -23.32 12.09
N GLY A 167 0.27 -24.06 12.70
CA GLY A 167 0.27 -25.52 12.74
C GLY A 167 0.17 -26.18 11.35
N SER A 168 0.84 -27.31 11.21
CA SER A 168 0.87 -28.11 9.98
C SER A 168 -0.55 -28.50 9.53
N THR A 169 -0.93 -28.06 8.34
CA THR A 169 -2.01 -28.69 7.57
C THR A 169 -1.50 -30.02 7.02
N LYS A 170 -2.33 -31.07 7.12
CA LYS A 170 -2.00 -32.42 6.65
C LYS A 170 -2.03 -32.46 5.11
N PRO A 171 -1.14 -33.21 4.46
CA PRO A 171 -1.15 -33.34 3.01
C PRO A 171 -2.33 -34.20 2.54
N HIS A 172 -3.05 -33.71 1.52
CA HIS A 172 -3.93 -34.54 0.71
C HIS A 172 -3.08 -35.42 -0.23
N HIS A 173 -3.27 -36.73 -0.15
CA HIS A 173 -2.72 -37.68 -1.10
C HIS A 173 -3.43 -37.51 -2.46
N MET A 174 -2.75 -36.96 -3.46
CA MET A 174 -3.12 -37.15 -4.87
C MET A 174 -2.43 -38.40 -5.42
N SER A 175 -3.22 -39.28 -6.02
CA SER A 175 -2.75 -40.48 -6.70
C SER A 175 -2.17 -40.15 -8.06
N SER A 176 -1.04 -40.79 -8.38
CA SER A 176 -0.33 -40.72 -9.66
C SER A 176 -1.16 -41.21 -10.85
N GLY A 177 -1.28 -40.38 -11.88
CA GLY A 177 -1.61 -40.80 -13.25
C GLY A 177 -2.24 -39.70 -14.09
N ASP A 178 -1.47 -39.01 -14.93
CA ASP A 178 -1.51 -39.14 -16.40
C ASP A 178 -0.47 -38.19 -17.03
N GLU A 179 0.32 -38.66 -17.99
CA GLU A 179 1.35 -37.88 -18.69
C GLU A 179 0.78 -37.27 -19.97
N SER A 180 -0.10 -36.27 -19.84
CA SER A 180 -0.47 -35.37 -20.94
C SER A 180 0.20 -34.01 -20.73
N ARG A 181 1.44 -33.87 -21.19
CA ARG A 181 2.13 -32.57 -21.26
C ARG A 181 1.47 -31.69 -22.33
N GLY A 182 0.47 -30.92 -21.92
CA GLY A 182 0.04 -29.73 -22.65
C GLY A 182 1.22 -28.78 -22.82
N LEU A 183 1.30 -28.13 -23.99
CA LEU A 183 2.36 -27.20 -24.35
C LEU A 183 2.27 -25.94 -23.46
N LEU A 184 2.94 -25.96 -22.30
CA LEU A 184 3.13 -24.75 -21.50
C LEU A 184 3.90 -23.69 -22.34
N PRO A 185 3.57 -22.39 -22.19
CA PRO A 185 4.32 -21.30 -22.82
C PRO A 185 5.83 -21.47 -22.58
N GLN A 186 6.65 -21.22 -23.60
CA GLN A 186 8.11 -21.34 -23.47
C GLN A 186 8.63 -20.38 -22.38
N ALA A 187 9.01 -20.94 -21.23
CA ALA A 187 9.64 -20.21 -20.14
C ALA A 187 10.90 -19.46 -20.64
N GLN A 188 10.99 -18.18 -20.30
CA GLN A 188 12.13 -17.33 -20.66
C GLN A 188 13.00 -17.07 -19.43
N PHE A 189 14.27 -17.45 -19.49
CA PHE A 189 15.23 -17.06 -18.45
C PHE A 189 15.57 -15.57 -18.59
N ILE A 190 15.66 -14.88 -17.46
CA ILE A 190 16.20 -13.51 -17.43
C ILE A 190 17.66 -13.60 -17.84
N GLU A 191 18.08 -12.80 -18.82
CA GLU A 191 19.44 -12.86 -19.36
C GLU A 191 20.48 -12.70 -18.24
N GLY A 192 21.40 -13.67 -18.16
CA GLY A 192 22.45 -13.68 -17.14
C GLY A 192 21.99 -14.14 -15.75
N ASN A 193 20.74 -14.60 -15.58
CA ASN A 193 20.21 -15.02 -14.29
C ASN A 193 19.61 -16.44 -14.32
N PRO A 194 20.30 -17.43 -13.74
CA PRO A 194 19.82 -18.82 -13.72
C PRO A 194 18.84 -19.12 -12.58
N ASN A 195 18.50 -18.15 -11.73
CA ASN A 195 17.71 -18.39 -10.51
C ASN A 195 16.20 -18.30 -10.75
N VAL A 196 15.80 -17.51 -11.75
CA VAL A 196 14.41 -17.15 -12.01
C VAL A 196 14.14 -17.29 -13.49
N PHE A 197 12.99 -17.84 -13.84
CA PHE A 197 12.44 -17.74 -15.18
C PHE A 197 11.11 -17.00 -15.13
N ILE A 198 10.79 -16.35 -16.24
CA ILE A 198 9.54 -15.62 -16.44
C ILE A 198 8.62 -16.52 -17.26
N LEU A 199 7.39 -16.68 -16.79
CA LEU A 199 6.30 -17.06 -17.67
C LEU A 199 5.72 -15.76 -18.22
N PRO A 200 6.01 -15.42 -19.50
CA PRO A 200 5.50 -14.19 -20.07
C PRO A 200 3.97 -14.26 -20.13
N MET A 201 3.34 -13.09 -20.21
CA MET A 201 1.89 -13.05 -20.42
C MET A 201 1.50 -13.90 -21.61
N ALA A 202 0.65 -14.90 -21.38
CA ALA A 202 0.09 -15.72 -22.43
C ALA A 202 -1.00 -14.90 -23.11
N TYR A 203 -0.65 -14.22 -24.20
CA TYR A 203 -1.64 -13.70 -25.12
C TYR A 203 -2.07 -14.83 -26.03
N THR A 204 -3.33 -15.27 -25.92
CA THR A 204 -3.99 -15.96 -27.03
C THR A 204 -4.03 -14.98 -28.18
N SER A 205 -3.19 -15.19 -29.19
CA SER A 205 -2.92 -14.23 -30.28
C SER A 205 -4.10 -13.99 -31.23
N ASP A 206 -5.28 -14.52 -30.95
CA ASP A 206 -6.32 -14.70 -31.98
C ASP A 206 -7.54 -13.78 -31.85
N ILE A 207 -7.49 -12.76 -30.99
CA ILE A 207 -8.41 -11.62 -31.15
C ILE A 207 -7.70 -10.59 -32.04
N SER A 208 -7.59 -10.91 -33.33
CA SER A 208 -7.50 -9.86 -34.33
C SER A 208 -8.76 -9.02 -34.18
N THR A 209 -8.60 -7.75 -33.79
CA THR A 209 -9.56 -6.73 -34.16
C THR A 209 -9.51 -6.61 -35.69
N GLU A 210 -10.16 -7.54 -36.37
CA GLU A 210 -10.41 -7.42 -37.80
C GLU A 210 -11.27 -6.18 -38.01
N ASP A 211 -10.74 -5.28 -38.85
CA ASP A 211 -11.54 -4.36 -39.64
C ASP A 211 -12.78 -5.08 -40.16
N LYS A 212 -13.97 -4.53 -39.88
CA LYS A 212 -15.27 -5.03 -40.34
C LYS A 212 -15.46 -4.92 -41.87
N ASN A 213 -14.52 -5.39 -42.69
CA ASN A 213 -14.67 -5.46 -44.14
C ASN A 213 -13.64 -6.39 -44.83
N SER A 214 -13.75 -7.71 -44.66
CA SER A 214 -13.52 -8.63 -45.79
C SER A 214 -13.98 -10.05 -45.48
N THR A 215 -14.93 -10.54 -46.26
CA THR A 215 -15.45 -11.91 -46.27
C THR A 215 -14.49 -12.84 -47.01
N THR A 216 -13.96 -13.87 -46.35
CA THR A 216 -13.66 -15.16 -47.01
C THR A 216 -13.54 -16.32 -46.02
N GLU A 217 -14.40 -17.31 -46.19
CA GLU A 217 -14.52 -18.54 -45.41
C GLU A 217 -13.29 -19.46 -45.57
N ARG A 218 -12.84 -20.06 -44.45
CA ARG A 218 -11.98 -21.24 -44.48
C ARG A 218 -12.31 -22.17 -43.30
N THR A 219 -12.82 -23.35 -43.64
CA THR A 219 -13.15 -24.47 -42.76
C THR A 219 -11.92 -25.07 -42.07
N VAL A 220 -12.00 -25.34 -40.76
CA VAL A 220 -11.02 -26.12 -39.98
C VAL A 220 -11.75 -27.25 -39.23
N GLU A 221 -11.12 -28.43 -39.25
CA GLU A 221 -11.58 -29.69 -38.69
C GLU A 221 -11.32 -29.82 -37.18
N ASP A 222 -12.20 -30.61 -36.57
CA ASP A 222 -12.38 -30.99 -35.16
C ASP A 222 -11.11 -31.47 -34.42
N GLY A 223 -10.92 -30.94 -33.22
CA GLY A 223 -9.91 -31.38 -32.24
C GLY A 223 -10.28 -30.92 -30.83
N SER A 224 -10.85 -31.83 -30.06
CA SER A 224 -11.31 -31.65 -28.68
C SER A 224 -10.24 -31.10 -27.72
N SER A 225 -10.54 -30.00 -27.04
CA SER A 225 -9.80 -29.50 -25.87
C SER A 225 -10.74 -29.30 -24.69
N ASP A 226 -10.62 -30.18 -23.69
CA ASP A 226 -11.13 -29.98 -22.35
C ASP A 226 -10.30 -28.90 -21.63
N ASP A 227 -10.98 -28.05 -20.84
CA ASP A 227 -10.44 -27.06 -19.88
C ASP A 227 -9.70 -25.82 -20.42
N ALA A 228 -10.28 -25.10 -21.38
CA ALA A 228 -9.94 -23.69 -21.60
C ALA A 228 -10.70 -22.81 -20.57
N ASP A 229 -10.13 -22.70 -19.38
CA ASP A 229 -10.60 -21.82 -18.32
C ASP A 229 -10.71 -20.37 -18.85
N LEU A 230 -11.84 -19.72 -18.57
CA LEU A 230 -12.28 -18.45 -19.14
C LEU A 230 -11.17 -17.39 -19.19
N GLY A 231 -10.50 -17.23 -20.34
CA GLY A 231 -9.83 -16.01 -20.79
C GLY A 231 -9.08 -15.18 -19.72
N VAL A 232 -8.52 -15.81 -18.69
CA VAL A 232 -7.67 -15.12 -17.73
C VAL A 232 -6.41 -14.82 -18.52
N VAL A 233 -6.26 -13.56 -18.93
CA VAL A 233 -4.99 -13.08 -19.46
C VAL A 233 -4.01 -13.33 -18.34
N ALA A 234 -3.23 -14.41 -18.45
CA ALA A 234 -2.29 -14.80 -17.42
C ALA A 234 -1.31 -13.64 -17.29
N GLU A 235 -1.44 -12.87 -16.21
CA GLU A 235 -0.46 -11.85 -15.87
C GLU A 235 0.88 -12.56 -15.75
N GLY A 236 1.92 -12.01 -16.36
CA GLY A 236 3.19 -12.71 -16.35
C GLY A 236 3.71 -12.79 -14.91
N SER A 237 4.40 -13.87 -14.63
CA SER A 237 4.77 -14.26 -13.28
C SER A 237 6.25 -14.63 -13.21
N LEU A 238 6.82 -14.52 -12.01
CA LEU A 238 8.18 -14.97 -11.72
C LEU A 238 8.15 -16.35 -11.09
N HIS A 239 8.95 -17.28 -11.59
CA HIS A 239 9.03 -18.64 -11.04
C HIS A 239 10.44 -18.98 -10.60
N CYS A 240 10.55 -19.74 -9.52
CA CYS A 240 11.81 -20.24 -9.01
C CYS A 240 12.37 -21.30 -9.96
N ALA A 241 13.53 -21.06 -10.58
CA ALA A 241 14.08 -21.98 -11.58
C ALA A 241 14.85 -23.15 -10.96
N ARG A 242 15.35 -22.98 -9.74
CA ARG A 242 16.26 -23.91 -9.07
C ARG A 242 16.33 -23.57 -7.59
N PRO A 243 16.86 -24.45 -6.73
CA PRO A 243 17.06 -24.14 -5.33
C PRO A 243 17.87 -22.85 -5.13
N VAL A 244 17.36 -21.96 -4.27
CA VAL A 244 17.95 -20.65 -3.98
C VAL A 244 18.26 -20.54 -2.48
N PRO A 245 19.52 -20.30 -2.07
CA PRO A 245 19.85 -20.04 -0.67
C PRO A 245 19.14 -18.80 -0.11
N PRO A 246 19.01 -18.67 1.22
CA PRO A 246 18.41 -17.47 1.81
C PRO A 246 19.24 -16.22 1.47
N TYR A 247 18.59 -15.06 1.39
CA TYR A 247 19.23 -13.77 1.07
C TYR A 247 19.95 -13.72 -0.29
N THR A 248 19.54 -14.54 -1.26
CA THR A 248 20.10 -14.51 -2.61
C THR A 248 19.45 -13.43 -3.46
N GLN A 249 20.26 -12.77 -4.29
CA GLN A 249 19.76 -11.84 -5.30
C GLN A 249 19.00 -12.62 -6.39
N LEU A 250 17.70 -12.36 -6.47
CA LEU A 250 16.80 -12.98 -7.45
C LEU A 250 16.83 -12.24 -8.77
N ILE A 251 16.80 -10.92 -8.75
CA ILE A 251 16.78 -10.07 -9.95
C ILE A 251 17.73 -8.90 -9.71
N THR A 252 18.46 -8.53 -10.76
CA THR A 252 19.26 -7.31 -10.80
C THR A 252 18.98 -6.61 -12.13
N VAL A 253 18.53 -5.36 -12.06
CA VAL A 253 18.20 -4.55 -13.24
C VAL A 253 19.10 -3.33 -13.27
N PRO A 254 19.88 -3.12 -14.35
CA PRO A 254 20.68 -1.91 -14.50
C PRO A 254 19.82 -0.66 -14.32
N ARG A 255 20.34 0.34 -13.62
CA ARG A 255 19.57 1.58 -13.37
C ARG A 255 19.09 2.24 -14.66
N SER A 256 19.88 2.16 -15.72
CA SER A 256 19.47 2.65 -17.04
C SER A 256 18.19 1.97 -17.53
N LYS A 257 17.96 0.69 -17.25
CA LYS A 257 16.77 -0.04 -17.72
C LYS A 257 15.50 0.29 -16.93
N MET A 258 15.60 0.95 -15.78
CA MET A 258 14.45 1.40 -15.01
C MET A 258 13.75 2.58 -15.70
N PHE A 259 12.44 2.68 -15.52
CA PHE A 259 11.66 3.85 -15.93
C PHE A 259 11.37 4.72 -14.70
N ALA A 260 12.24 5.71 -14.47
CA ALA A 260 12.19 6.61 -13.33
C ALA A 260 12.62 8.02 -13.76
N ARG A 261 12.19 9.07 -13.03
CA ARG A 261 12.42 10.46 -13.44
C ARG A 261 13.90 10.76 -13.68
N SER A 262 14.78 10.23 -12.83
CA SER A 262 16.23 10.41 -12.91
C SER A 262 16.89 9.73 -14.14
N VAL A 263 16.18 8.82 -14.80
CA VAL A 263 16.67 8.05 -15.96
C VAL A 263 16.14 8.60 -17.29
N LEU A 264 15.11 9.45 -17.26
CA LEU A 264 14.50 10.01 -18.47
C LEU A 264 15.42 10.94 -19.25
N SER A 265 16.26 11.71 -18.56
CA SER A 265 17.13 12.70 -19.20
C SER A 265 18.13 12.06 -20.16
N GLY A 266 18.17 12.55 -21.39
CA GLY A 266 19.01 12.01 -22.47
C GLY A 266 18.52 10.69 -23.06
N ARG A 267 17.35 10.18 -22.63
CA ARG A 267 16.80 8.90 -23.11
C ARG A 267 15.36 8.99 -23.61
N CYS A 268 14.57 9.92 -23.08
CA CYS A 268 13.21 10.21 -23.54
C CYS A 268 13.19 11.55 -24.29
N ILE A 269 12.85 11.51 -25.58
CA ILE A 269 12.81 12.72 -26.43
C ILE A 269 11.84 13.76 -25.89
N LEU A 270 10.66 13.34 -25.43
CA LEU A 270 9.65 14.24 -24.85
C LEU A 270 10.18 14.93 -23.60
N TYR A 271 10.84 14.18 -22.71
CA TYR A 271 11.40 14.72 -21.48
C TYR A 271 12.42 15.83 -21.79
N ASP A 272 13.37 15.56 -22.67
CA ASP A 272 14.39 16.56 -23.03
C ASP A 272 13.79 17.75 -23.79
N ALA A 273 12.77 17.52 -24.62
CA ALA A 273 12.07 18.59 -25.33
C ALA A 273 11.33 19.55 -24.38
N CYS A 274 10.70 19.02 -23.32
CA CYS A 274 10.09 19.81 -22.25
C CYS A 274 11.14 20.52 -21.41
N ALA A 275 12.26 19.87 -21.07
CA ALA A 275 13.33 20.47 -20.27
C ALA A 275 13.98 21.71 -20.92
N ASP A 276 14.00 21.76 -22.26
CA ASP A 276 14.47 22.92 -23.02
C ASP A 276 13.52 24.12 -22.99
N VAL A 277 12.25 23.91 -22.62
CA VAL A 277 11.24 24.97 -22.58
C VAL A 277 11.13 25.51 -21.16
N ARG A 278 11.56 26.76 -20.99
CA ARG A 278 11.50 27.44 -19.68
C ARG A 278 10.06 27.43 -19.15
N GLY A 279 9.90 26.89 -17.94
CA GLY A 279 8.61 26.84 -17.24
C GLY A 279 7.71 25.66 -17.65
N ALA A 280 8.15 24.77 -18.55
CA ALA A 280 7.34 23.61 -18.92
C ALA A 280 7.08 22.69 -17.73
N TRP A 281 8.09 22.43 -16.90
CA TRP A 281 7.91 21.64 -15.69
C TRP A 281 7.11 22.35 -14.60
N ASP A 282 6.96 23.68 -14.64
CA ASP A 282 6.09 24.40 -13.70
C ASP A 282 4.60 24.18 -14.03
N ALA A 283 4.30 23.77 -15.28
CA ALA A 283 2.95 23.42 -15.71
C ALA A 283 2.54 21.98 -15.32
N PHE A 284 3.48 21.16 -14.85
CA PHE A 284 3.23 19.77 -14.45
C PHE A 284 3.51 19.61 -12.95
N PRO A 285 2.49 19.27 -12.15
CA PRO A 285 2.54 19.45 -10.69
C PRO A 285 3.50 18.52 -9.97
N ASP A 286 3.79 17.34 -10.52
CA ASP A 286 4.53 16.28 -9.83
C ASP A 286 5.34 15.35 -10.78
N ASP A 287 6.20 14.53 -10.17
CA ASP A 287 7.03 13.51 -10.85
C ASP A 287 6.18 12.49 -11.61
N GLU A 288 5.01 12.15 -11.06
CA GLU A 288 4.13 11.12 -11.59
C GLU A 288 3.54 11.55 -12.94
N THR A 289 3.05 12.78 -13.03
CA THR A 289 2.56 13.40 -14.28
C THR A 289 3.60 13.31 -15.39
N ILE A 290 4.85 13.65 -15.08
CA ILE A 290 5.94 13.61 -16.06
C ILE A 290 6.22 12.17 -16.52
N LEU A 291 6.21 11.23 -15.58
CA LEU A 291 6.42 9.82 -15.86
C LEU A 291 5.30 9.26 -16.74
N LEU A 292 4.04 9.55 -16.44
CA LEU A 292 2.88 9.13 -17.24
C LEU A 292 2.98 9.67 -18.67
N MET A 293 3.29 10.96 -18.85
CA MET A 293 3.45 11.56 -20.17
C MET A 293 4.58 10.89 -20.96
N CYS A 294 5.74 10.70 -20.35
CA CYS A 294 6.87 10.07 -21.00
C CYS A 294 6.57 8.61 -21.33
N PHE A 295 5.85 7.90 -20.47
CA PHE A 295 5.51 6.50 -20.67
C PHE A 295 4.55 6.32 -21.85
N VAL A 296 3.51 7.17 -21.95
CA VAL A 296 2.61 7.23 -23.12
C VAL A 296 3.39 7.56 -24.39
N PHE A 297 4.29 8.53 -24.34
CA PHE A 297 5.11 8.91 -25.49
C PHE A 297 6.01 7.75 -25.95
N GLU A 298 6.72 7.09 -25.05
CA GLU A 298 7.59 5.96 -25.39
C GLU A 298 6.78 4.78 -25.96
N ASN A 299 5.60 4.48 -25.41
CA ASN A 299 4.80 3.37 -25.88
C ASN A 299 4.10 3.64 -27.23
N PHE A 300 3.48 4.82 -27.39
CA PHE A 300 2.57 5.09 -28.51
C PHE A 300 3.14 6.03 -29.58
N CYS A 301 4.18 6.82 -29.28
CA CYS A 301 4.85 7.69 -30.26
C CYS A 301 6.14 7.05 -30.78
N ILE A 302 7.02 6.62 -29.89
CA ILE A 302 8.25 5.91 -30.29
C ILE A 302 7.94 4.47 -30.71
N GLY A 303 7.04 3.82 -29.97
CA GLY A 303 6.68 2.42 -30.17
C GLY A 303 7.46 1.52 -29.23
N ALA A 304 6.77 0.60 -28.55
CA ALA A 304 7.38 -0.31 -27.57
C ALA A 304 8.61 -1.06 -28.10
N GLN A 305 8.61 -1.49 -29.36
CA GLN A 305 9.73 -2.22 -29.98
C GLN A 305 10.98 -1.37 -30.19
N SER A 306 10.81 -0.06 -30.39
CA SER A 306 11.90 0.87 -30.71
C SER A 306 12.37 1.67 -29.48
N SER A 307 11.62 1.61 -28.37
CA SER A 307 11.94 2.33 -27.15
C SER A 307 13.19 1.77 -26.44
N SER A 308 13.92 2.66 -25.78
CA SER A 308 14.99 2.31 -24.83
C SER A 308 14.51 1.43 -23.67
N TRP A 309 13.20 1.41 -23.41
CA TRP A 309 12.52 0.62 -22.39
C TRP A 309 11.70 -0.53 -22.97
N ARG A 310 12.08 -1.04 -24.15
CA ARG A 310 11.41 -2.14 -24.86
C ARG A 310 11.03 -3.32 -23.96
N GLU A 311 11.95 -3.81 -23.13
CA GLU A 311 11.71 -4.95 -22.23
C GLU A 311 10.55 -4.68 -21.26
N LEU A 312 10.49 -3.46 -20.70
CA LEU A 312 9.41 -3.04 -19.82
C LEU A 312 8.10 -2.92 -20.61
N LEU A 313 8.10 -2.14 -21.70
CA LEU A 313 6.88 -1.81 -22.45
C LEU A 313 6.22 -3.04 -23.09
N LEU A 314 7.01 -3.98 -23.58
CA LEU A 314 6.49 -5.25 -24.13
C LEU A 314 5.99 -6.19 -23.03
N GLY A 315 6.48 -6.04 -21.80
CA GLY A 315 6.03 -6.79 -20.63
C GLY A 315 4.75 -6.23 -20.00
N CYS A 316 4.34 -5.01 -20.34
CA CYS A 316 3.14 -4.39 -19.78
C CYS A 316 1.84 -4.98 -20.39
N PRO A 317 0.77 -5.15 -19.58
CA PRO A 317 -0.55 -5.50 -20.08
C PRO A 317 -1.05 -4.48 -21.09
N ARG A 318 -1.73 -4.94 -22.15
CA ARG A 318 -2.36 -4.04 -23.15
C ARG A 318 -3.58 -3.29 -22.59
N CYS A 319 -4.27 -3.87 -21.62
CA CYS A 319 -5.43 -3.29 -20.94
C CYS A 319 -5.54 -3.86 -19.51
N TYR A 320 -6.39 -3.24 -18.69
CA TYR A 320 -6.64 -3.64 -17.30
C TYR A 320 -8.15 -3.84 -17.08
N PRO A 321 -8.78 -4.81 -17.76
CA PRO A 321 -10.24 -4.94 -17.77
C PRO A 321 -10.82 -5.25 -16.38
N SER A 322 -10.02 -5.81 -15.49
CA SER A 322 -10.39 -6.13 -14.10
C SER A 322 -10.27 -4.95 -13.13
N VAL A 323 -9.64 -3.85 -13.53
CA VAL A 323 -9.57 -2.63 -12.72
C VAL A 323 -10.88 -1.85 -12.88
N PRO A 324 -11.59 -1.48 -11.80
CA PRO A 324 -12.95 -0.91 -11.91
C PRO A 324 -13.09 0.40 -12.66
N THR A 325 -12.01 1.14 -12.84
CA THR A 325 -12.03 2.30 -13.73
C THR A 325 -12.27 1.92 -15.20
N PHE A 326 -12.06 0.66 -15.62
CA PHE A 326 -12.40 0.16 -16.97
C PHE A 326 -13.79 -0.47 -17.06
N TRP A 327 -14.49 -0.61 -15.93
CA TRP A 327 -15.79 -1.26 -15.90
C TRP A 327 -16.89 -0.37 -16.48
N THR A 328 -17.88 -1.04 -17.06
CA THR A 328 -19.17 -0.49 -17.46
C THR A 328 -19.98 -0.05 -16.24
N LEU A 329 -21.01 0.77 -16.46
CA LEU A 329 -21.91 1.17 -15.38
C LEU A 329 -22.68 0.00 -14.78
N ALA A 330 -22.99 -1.03 -15.57
CA ALA A 330 -23.66 -2.24 -15.08
C ALA A 330 -22.75 -3.02 -14.12
N GLU A 331 -21.49 -3.25 -14.51
CA GLU A 331 -20.50 -3.90 -13.65
C GLU A 331 -20.21 -3.08 -12.38
N LEU A 332 -20.16 -1.75 -12.47
CA LEU A 332 -20.03 -0.90 -11.28
C LEU A 332 -21.26 -0.94 -10.38
N GLY A 333 -22.45 -1.18 -10.93
CA GLY A 333 -23.67 -1.39 -10.16
C GLY A 333 -23.57 -2.57 -9.19
N GLU A 334 -22.75 -3.57 -9.50
CA GLU A 334 -22.52 -4.73 -8.63
C GLU A 334 -21.77 -4.39 -7.32
N LEU A 335 -21.16 -3.20 -7.26
CA LEU A 335 -20.51 -2.65 -6.06
C LEU A 335 -21.46 -1.85 -5.16
N GLU A 336 -22.78 -1.89 -5.41
CA GLU A 336 -23.77 -1.23 -4.57
C GLU A 336 -23.66 -1.66 -3.09
N GLY A 337 -23.81 -0.70 -2.18
CA GLY A 337 -23.54 -0.90 -0.75
C GLY A 337 -22.08 -0.73 -0.34
N THR A 338 -21.17 -0.47 -1.29
CA THR A 338 -19.77 -0.10 -1.02
C THR A 338 -19.52 1.39 -1.33
N THR A 339 -18.48 1.98 -0.74
CA THR A 339 -18.02 3.35 -1.09
C THR A 339 -17.24 3.39 -2.40
N MET A 340 -16.92 2.22 -2.97
CA MET A 340 -15.98 2.11 -4.08
C MET A 340 -16.51 2.72 -5.37
N ILE A 341 -17.84 2.74 -5.58
CA ILE A 341 -18.45 3.36 -6.77
C ILE A 341 -18.07 4.85 -6.84
N ASP A 342 -18.23 5.57 -5.74
CA ASP A 342 -17.90 7.00 -5.67
C ASP A 342 -16.42 7.22 -5.95
N ASP A 343 -15.54 6.40 -5.36
CA ASP A 343 -14.09 6.46 -5.58
C ASP A 343 -13.72 6.22 -7.06
N VAL A 344 -14.35 5.24 -7.72
CA VAL A 344 -14.13 4.98 -9.16
C VAL A 344 -14.58 6.17 -10.01
N LEU A 345 -15.76 6.73 -9.72
CA LEU A 345 -16.31 7.85 -10.47
C LEU A 345 -15.47 9.12 -10.28
N GLU A 346 -15.01 9.40 -9.06
CA GLU A 346 -14.09 10.50 -8.78
C GLU A 346 -12.77 10.31 -9.51
N LYS A 347 -12.21 9.09 -9.50
CA LYS A 347 -10.96 8.79 -10.22
C LYS A 347 -11.12 8.97 -11.73
N LYS A 348 -12.24 8.54 -12.32
CA LYS A 348 -12.56 8.79 -13.74
C LYS A 348 -12.65 10.30 -14.04
N ALA A 349 -13.38 11.06 -13.22
CA ALA A 349 -13.53 12.50 -13.39
C ALA A 349 -12.20 13.25 -13.25
N SER A 350 -11.37 12.86 -12.27
CA SER A 350 -10.03 13.41 -12.06
C SER A 350 -9.12 13.16 -13.27
N LEU A 351 -9.18 11.96 -13.86
CA LEU A 351 -8.41 11.63 -15.04
C LEU A 351 -8.82 12.47 -16.27
N SER A 352 -10.12 12.66 -16.51
CA SER A 352 -10.60 13.53 -17.60
C SER A 352 -10.19 15.00 -17.37
N GLN A 353 -10.23 15.48 -16.12
CA GLN A 353 -9.73 16.81 -15.77
C GLN A 353 -8.21 16.93 -16.03
N PHE A 354 -7.44 15.93 -15.63
CA PHE A 354 -6.00 15.86 -15.88
C PHE A 354 -5.68 15.87 -17.38
N HIS A 355 -6.38 15.06 -18.17
CA HIS A 355 -6.27 15.07 -19.64
C HIS A 355 -6.47 16.47 -20.21
N HIS A 356 -7.54 17.17 -19.81
CA HIS A 356 -7.82 18.52 -20.28
C HIS A 356 -6.71 19.53 -19.91
N GLN A 357 -6.21 19.45 -18.67
CA GLN A 357 -5.11 20.31 -18.20
C GLN A 357 -3.82 20.04 -18.97
N LEU A 358 -3.47 18.77 -19.16
CA LEU A 358 -2.30 18.33 -19.90
C LEU A 358 -2.33 18.85 -21.34
N VAL A 359 -3.40 18.58 -22.09
CA VAL A 359 -3.53 19.01 -23.49
C VAL A 359 -3.49 20.53 -23.59
N THR A 360 -4.16 21.25 -22.68
CA THR A 360 -4.11 22.72 -22.62
C THR A 360 -2.69 23.23 -22.39
N ALA A 361 -1.96 22.64 -21.44
CA ALA A 361 -0.58 23.00 -21.15
C ALA A 361 0.34 22.76 -22.35
N MET A 362 0.25 21.58 -22.98
CA MET A 362 1.06 21.25 -24.17
C MET A 362 0.77 22.20 -25.35
N ASN A 363 -0.49 22.55 -25.56
CA ASN A 363 -0.91 23.48 -26.61
C ASN A 363 -0.45 24.93 -26.36
N SER A 364 -0.27 25.31 -25.10
CA SER A 364 0.28 26.62 -24.74
C SER A 364 1.78 26.75 -25.01
N MET A 365 2.48 25.64 -25.29
CA MET A 365 3.93 25.55 -25.45
C MET A 365 4.34 24.90 -26.79
N PRO A 366 4.10 25.55 -27.94
CA PRO A 366 4.40 24.98 -29.26
C PRO A 366 5.89 24.69 -29.47
N GLN A 367 6.79 25.30 -28.69
CA GLN A 367 8.22 25.00 -28.70
C GLN A 367 8.51 23.54 -28.34
N ILE A 368 7.68 22.88 -27.52
CA ILE A 368 7.85 21.47 -27.18
C ILE A 368 7.74 20.62 -28.45
N ALA A 369 6.71 20.84 -29.28
CA ALA A 369 6.53 20.13 -30.55
C ALA A 369 7.72 20.37 -31.51
N GLN A 370 8.21 21.61 -31.60
CA GLN A 370 9.38 21.95 -32.41
C GLN A 370 10.65 21.23 -31.93
N ASN A 371 10.85 21.17 -30.61
CA ASN A 371 11.99 20.49 -30.00
C ASN A 371 11.93 18.97 -30.20
N ILE A 372 10.74 18.36 -30.14
CA ILE A 372 10.54 16.94 -30.47
C ILE A 372 10.94 16.70 -31.93
N LEU A 373 10.41 17.48 -32.88
CA LEU A 373 10.73 17.33 -34.31
C LEU A 373 12.23 17.51 -34.60
N ALA A 374 12.86 18.50 -33.97
CA ALA A 374 14.29 18.76 -34.13
C ALA A 374 15.13 17.57 -33.65
N ARG A 375 14.80 17.01 -32.48
CA ARG A 375 15.49 15.84 -31.92
C ARG A 375 15.25 14.58 -32.75
N TRP A 376 14.03 14.35 -33.21
CA TRP A 376 13.71 13.22 -34.07
C TRP A 376 14.49 13.26 -35.39
N SER A 377 14.75 14.47 -35.92
CA SER A 377 15.54 14.67 -37.12
C SER A 377 17.06 14.51 -36.90
N GLN A 378 17.52 14.56 -35.65
CA GLN A 378 18.93 14.44 -35.26
C GLN A 378 19.31 13.04 -34.76
N GLY A 379 18.32 12.19 -34.47
CA GLY A 379 18.56 10.82 -33.98
C GLY A 379 19.25 9.94 -35.03
N ASP A 380 20.06 8.98 -34.55
CA ASP A 380 20.79 8.02 -35.39
C ASP A 380 19.86 7.29 -36.38
N GLU A 381 20.34 7.12 -37.62
CA GLU A 381 19.63 6.42 -38.71
C GLU A 381 19.16 5.00 -38.28
N GLU A 382 19.86 4.34 -37.35
CA GLU A 382 19.47 3.02 -36.81
C GLU A 382 18.14 3.01 -36.04
N VAL A 383 17.78 4.10 -35.35
CA VAL A 383 16.48 4.21 -34.65
C VAL A 383 15.35 4.51 -35.64
N GLN A 384 15.67 5.11 -36.80
CA GLN A 384 14.71 5.39 -37.87
C GLN A 384 14.38 4.16 -38.73
N GLU A 385 15.30 3.19 -38.88
CA GLU A 385 15.07 1.98 -39.68
C GLU A 385 14.21 0.91 -38.98
N ALA A 386 14.20 0.85 -37.64
CA ALA A 386 13.56 -0.24 -36.89
C ALA A 386 12.04 -0.05 -36.64
N ALA A 387 11.51 1.16 -36.76
CA ALA A 387 10.10 1.45 -36.53
C ALA A 387 9.31 1.39 -37.85
N GLU A 388 8.06 0.94 -37.80
CA GLU A 388 7.16 0.92 -38.96
C GLU A 388 7.10 2.30 -39.63
N HIS A 389 7.84 2.43 -40.74
CA HIS A 389 8.15 3.69 -41.42
C HIS A 389 6.89 4.50 -41.80
N GLN A 390 5.72 3.86 -41.88
CA GLN A 390 4.46 4.51 -42.22
C GLN A 390 3.79 5.21 -41.02
N SER A 391 3.87 4.62 -39.82
CA SER A 391 3.27 5.18 -38.61
C SER A 391 4.01 6.47 -38.20
N GLN A 392 5.34 6.44 -38.19
CA GLN A 392 6.16 7.59 -37.81
C GLN A 392 6.04 8.78 -38.77
N GLU A 393 5.92 8.56 -40.08
CA GLU A 393 5.78 9.67 -41.03
C GLU A 393 4.42 10.38 -40.90
N LEU A 394 3.36 9.64 -40.59
CA LEU A 394 2.07 10.23 -40.25
C LEU A 394 2.15 11.04 -38.95
N THR A 395 2.81 10.49 -37.91
CA THR A 395 3.04 11.16 -36.63
C THR A 395 3.83 12.46 -36.81
N LYS A 396 4.93 12.43 -37.58
CA LYS A 396 5.74 13.63 -37.89
C LYS A 396 4.95 14.66 -38.69
N THR A 397 4.14 14.21 -39.64
CA THR A 397 3.30 15.09 -40.46
C THR A 397 2.24 15.80 -39.61
N LEU A 398 1.55 15.06 -38.74
CA LEU A 398 0.58 15.62 -37.81
C LEU A 398 1.24 16.57 -36.82
N LEU A 399 2.34 16.16 -36.19
CA LEU A 399 3.08 17.01 -35.25
C LEU A 399 3.58 18.32 -35.91
N LYS A 400 3.95 18.29 -37.19
CA LYS A 400 4.39 19.47 -37.94
C LYS A 400 3.24 20.40 -38.34
N ASN A 401 2.12 19.85 -38.79
CA ASN A 401 1.03 20.63 -39.38
C ASN A 401 -0.04 21.03 -38.37
N ASP A 402 -0.28 20.21 -37.36
CA ASP A 402 -1.28 20.40 -36.31
C ASP A 402 -0.85 19.77 -34.97
N PRO A 403 0.10 20.41 -34.24
CA PRO A 403 0.57 19.92 -32.95
C PRO A 403 -0.56 19.72 -31.93
N SER A 404 -1.62 20.52 -32.00
CA SER A 404 -2.73 20.48 -31.05
C SER A 404 -3.52 19.19 -31.17
N THR A 405 -3.90 18.84 -32.40
CA THR A 405 -4.56 17.56 -32.67
C THR A 405 -3.61 16.40 -32.34
N TRP A 406 -2.31 16.55 -32.64
CA TRP A 406 -1.33 15.52 -32.31
C TRP A 406 -1.23 15.24 -30.81
N PHE A 407 -1.09 16.27 -29.96
CA PHE A 407 -1.05 16.09 -28.50
C PHE A 407 -2.35 15.46 -27.97
N SER A 408 -3.50 15.88 -28.51
CA SER A 408 -4.81 15.34 -28.11
C SER A 408 -4.96 13.86 -28.46
N LEU A 409 -4.45 13.44 -29.62
CA LEU A 409 -4.43 12.03 -30.01
C LEU A 409 -3.38 11.21 -29.25
N LEU A 410 -2.21 11.79 -29.00
CA LEU A 410 -1.14 11.11 -28.28
C LEU A 410 -1.55 10.82 -26.84
N PHE A 411 -2.05 11.84 -26.14
CA PHE A 411 -2.46 11.79 -24.74
C PHE A 411 -3.96 11.62 -24.59
N SER A 412 -4.60 10.80 -25.43
CA SER A 412 -6.02 10.49 -25.28
C SER A 412 -6.33 9.92 -23.89
N GLU A 413 -7.57 10.08 -23.42
CA GLU A 413 -7.99 9.59 -22.09
C GLU A 413 -7.68 8.11 -21.92
N ASP A 414 -7.99 7.26 -22.90
CA ASP A 414 -7.68 5.82 -22.86
C ASP A 414 -6.19 5.52 -22.64
N ARG A 415 -5.29 6.30 -23.27
CA ARG A 415 -3.84 6.08 -23.16
C ARG A 415 -3.29 6.56 -21.82
N LEU A 416 -3.78 7.69 -21.33
CA LEU A 416 -3.44 8.18 -20.00
C LEU A 416 -4.00 7.25 -18.93
N HIS A 417 -5.20 6.71 -19.15
CA HIS A 417 -5.83 5.74 -18.26
C HIS A 417 -5.03 4.44 -18.19
N TRP A 418 -4.65 3.88 -19.34
CA TRP A 418 -3.76 2.72 -19.42
C TRP A 418 -2.43 2.97 -18.71
N ALA A 419 -1.80 4.12 -18.94
CA ALA A 419 -0.55 4.46 -18.29
C ALA A 419 -0.73 4.57 -16.76
N ARG A 420 -1.79 5.23 -16.30
CA ARG A 420 -2.10 5.37 -14.88
C ARG A 420 -2.33 4.02 -14.22
N ALA A 421 -3.14 3.15 -14.82
CA ALA A 421 -3.37 1.80 -14.34
C ALA A 421 -2.07 0.97 -14.30
N THR A 422 -1.16 1.18 -15.27
CA THR A 422 0.18 0.56 -15.25
C THR A 422 1.00 1.04 -14.06
N PHE A 423 1.04 2.35 -13.79
CA PHE A 423 1.77 2.86 -12.64
C PHE A 423 1.16 2.43 -11.31
N ASP A 424 -0.17 2.51 -11.17
CA ASP A 424 -0.89 2.11 -9.96
C ASP A 424 -0.66 0.62 -9.63
N SER A 425 -0.56 -0.25 -10.64
CA SER A 425 -0.44 -1.71 -10.45
C SER A 425 1.00 -2.22 -10.40
N ARG A 426 1.98 -1.54 -11.00
CA ARG A 426 3.32 -2.10 -11.23
C ARG A 426 4.48 -1.26 -10.70
N ALA A 427 4.24 0.00 -10.36
CA ALA A 427 5.33 0.87 -9.97
C ALA A 427 5.77 0.65 -8.52
N PHE A 428 7.07 0.81 -8.31
CA PHE A 428 7.69 0.75 -7.00
C PHE A 428 7.95 2.15 -6.47
N ASN A 429 7.64 2.38 -5.20
CA ASN A 429 8.22 3.49 -4.44
C ASN A 429 9.63 3.08 -3.99
N LEU A 430 10.65 3.66 -4.63
CA LEU A 430 12.07 3.32 -4.42
C LEU A 430 12.85 4.52 -3.90
N ASN A 431 13.79 4.27 -2.99
CA ASN A 431 14.79 5.25 -2.62
C ASN A 431 15.93 5.22 -3.65
N ILE A 432 16.02 6.25 -4.49
CA ILE A 432 17.08 6.42 -5.48
C ILE A 432 17.95 7.59 -5.04
N ASP A 433 19.17 7.29 -4.58
CA ASP A 433 20.15 8.26 -4.11
C ASP A 433 19.63 9.25 -3.05
N GLY A 434 18.75 8.79 -2.16
CA GLY A 434 18.21 9.57 -1.04
C GLY A 434 16.85 10.22 -1.32
N ALA A 435 16.32 10.10 -2.55
CA ALA A 435 14.98 10.56 -2.90
C ALA A 435 14.03 9.36 -3.08
N VAL A 436 12.87 9.40 -2.42
CA VAL A 436 11.79 8.42 -2.67
C VAL A 436 11.08 8.84 -3.95
N THR A 437 11.13 8.00 -4.98
CA THR A 437 10.53 8.25 -6.28
C THR A 437 9.83 6.99 -6.78
N ILE A 438 8.79 7.20 -7.58
CA ILE A 438 8.06 6.14 -8.25
C ILE A 438 8.84 5.68 -9.48
N ALA A 439 8.95 4.37 -9.68
CA ALA A 439 9.69 3.79 -10.80
C ALA A 439 9.10 2.45 -11.24
N LEU A 440 9.04 2.22 -12.56
CA LEU A 440 8.80 0.89 -13.11
C LEU A 440 10.14 0.20 -13.33
N VAL A 441 10.20 -1.09 -12.98
CA VAL A 441 11.44 -1.88 -13.06
C VAL A 441 11.14 -3.14 -13.87
N PRO A 442 11.65 -3.26 -15.11
CA PRO A 442 11.35 -4.41 -15.95
C PRO A 442 11.72 -5.72 -15.25
N TYR A 443 10.93 -6.76 -15.52
CA TYR A 443 11.03 -8.10 -14.93
C TYR A 443 10.62 -8.15 -13.46
N ALA A 444 11.08 -7.20 -12.65
CA ALA A 444 10.71 -7.13 -11.24
C ALA A 444 9.25 -6.72 -11.05
N ASP A 445 8.66 -5.99 -12.00
CA ASP A 445 7.24 -5.63 -12.02
C ASP A 445 6.29 -6.80 -12.30
N MET A 446 6.82 -7.95 -12.70
CA MET A 446 6.08 -9.20 -12.94
C MET A 446 5.95 -10.07 -11.68
N ILE A 447 6.41 -9.59 -10.54
CA ILE A 447 6.28 -10.34 -9.28
C ILE A 447 4.89 -10.13 -8.71
N ASN A 448 4.12 -11.20 -8.52
CA ASN A 448 2.74 -11.10 -8.06
C ASN A 448 2.61 -10.94 -6.54
N HIS A 449 1.41 -10.51 -6.12
CA HIS A 449 1.11 -10.30 -4.71
C HIS A 449 0.78 -11.60 -4.00
N GLY A 450 1.40 -11.84 -2.84
CA GLY A 450 0.95 -12.87 -1.90
C GLY A 450 1.03 -12.42 -0.45
N THR A 451 0.22 -13.06 0.41
CA THR A 451 0.27 -12.88 1.87
C THR A 451 1.58 -13.39 2.46
N ARG A 452 2.18 -14.42 1.84
CA ARG A 452 3.52 -14.92 2.13
C ARG A 452 4.52 -14.39 1.12
N SER A 453 5.44 -13.55 1.58
CA SER A 453 6.47 -12.94 0.74
C SER A 453 7.71 -13.82 0.63
N ASP A 454 8.08 -14.21 -0.59
CA ASP A 454 9.38 -14.84 -0.89
C ASP A 454 10.49 -13.79 -0.98
N VAL A 455 10.13 -12.56 -1.34
CA VAL A 455 11.02 -11.40 -1.43
C VAL A 455 11.00 -10.60 -0.14
N ILE A 456 12.17 -10.20 0.36
CA ILE A 456 12.26 -9.36 1.57
C ILE A 456 12.84 -7.98 1.31
N LYS A 457 13.62 -7.82 0.25
CA LYS A 457 14.33 -6.58 -0.02
C LYS A 457 14.25 -6.25 -1.50
N ARG A 458 13.85 -5.01 -1.76
CA ARG A 458 13.90 -4.34 -3.05
C ARG A 458 14.55 -2.99 -2.82
N HIS A 459 15.65 -2.71 -3.49
CA HIS A 459 16.35 -1.45 -3.33
C HIS A 459 17.14 -1.12 -4.60
N VAL A 460 17.56 0.14 -4.69
CA VAL A 460 18.47 0.60 -5.73
C VAL A 460 19.81 0.86 -5.07
N GLU A 461 20.85 0.20 -5.54
CA GLU A 461 22.21 0.46 -5.08
C GLU A 461 22.59 1.92 -5.37
N PRO A 462 23.25 2.63 -4.44
CA PRO A 462 23.59 4.05 -4.60
C PRO A 462 24.46 4.35 -5.84
N HIS A 463 24.56 5.63 -6.21
CA HIS A 463 25.56 6.16 -7.14
C HIS A 463 25.55 5.52 -8.54
N GLY A 464 24.35 5.34 -9.11
CA GLY A 464 24.19 4.71 -10.42
C GLY A 464 24.08 3.18 -10.35
N GLY A 465 24.13 2.60 -9.15
CA GLY A 465 23.98 1.16 -8.94
C GLY A 465 22.61 0.62 -9.37
N PRO A 466 22.53 -0.70 -9.65
CA PRO A 466 21.34 -1.33 -10.17
C PRO A 466 20.22 -1.43 -9.13
N PHE A 467 19.01 -1.68 -9.60
CA PHE A 467 17.96 -2.23 -8.77
C PHE A 467 18.27 -3.69 -8.43
N VAL A 468 17.99 -4.11 -7.20
CA VAL A 468 18.21 -5.47 -6.70
C VAL A 468 16.97 -5.94 -5.94
N LEU A 469 16.55 -7.18 -6.24
CA LEU A 469 15.46 -7.88 -5.56
C LEU A 469 16.02 -9.16 -4.94
N THR A 470 15.78 -9.38 -3.64
CA THR A 470 16.45 -10.42 -2.83
C THR A 470 15.46 -11.30 -2.08
N THR A 471 15.68 -12.63 -2.09
CA THR A 471 14.88 -13.60 -1.32
C THR A 471 15.00 -13.40 0.17
N GLY A 472 13.95 -13.73 0.92
CA GLY A 472 14.00 -13.85 2.37
C GLY A 472 14.56 -15.17 2.85
N ALA A 473 13.68 -16.17 2.84
CA ALA A 473 14.02 -17.53 3.22
C ALA A 473 14.76 -18.25 2.09
N ALA A 474 15.32 -19.42 2.42
CA ALA A 474 15.78 -20.36 1.40
C ALA A 474 14.56 -20.86 0.61
N LEU A 475 14.74 -21.07 -0.69
CA LEU A 475 13.82 -21.73 -1.59
C LEU A 475 14.49 -23.03 -2.03
N ASP A 476 14.65 -23.99 -1.12
CA ASP A 476 15.47 -25.18 -1.31
C ASP A 476 14.70 -26.51 -1.22
N ASP A 477 13.37 -26.44 -1.07
CA ASP A 477 12.49 -27.61 -1.17
C ASP A 477 12.26 -27.99 -2.64
N GLU A 478 12.03 -29.28 -2.92
CA GLU A 478 11.59 -29.76 -4.24
C GLU A 478 10.29 -29.09 -4.69
N HIS A 479 9.46 -28.67 -3.72
CA HIS A 479 8.22 -27.91 -3.98
C HIS A 479 8.44 -26.44 -4.32
N ASP A 480 9.62 -25.86 -4.08
CA ASP A 480 9.89 -24.47 -4.42
C ASP A 480 10.29 -24.31 -5.90
N VAL A 481 10.93 -25.31 -6.50
CA VAL A 481 11.35 -25.24 -7.91
C VAL A 481 10.13 -25.35 -8.83
N GLY A 482 9.98 -24.39 -9.73
CA GLY A 482 8.82 -24.23 -10.61
C GLY A 482 7.66 -23.48 -9.97
N ARG A 483 7.69 -23.26 -8.64
CA ARG A 483 6.68 -22.45 -7.95
C ARG A 483 6.82 -20.98 -8.30
N GLU A 484 5.68 -20.31 -8.38
CA GLU A 484 5.62 -18.85 -8.49
C GLU A 484 6.21 -18.18 -7.24
N LEU A 485 6.98 -17.12 -7.47
CA LEU A 485 7.58 -16.27 -6.45
C LEU A 485 6.62 -15.12 -6.14
N MET A 486 6.31 -14.97 -4.86
CA MET A 486 5.32 -14.00 -4.40
C MET A 486 5.99 -12.88 -3.59
N MET A 487 5.37 -11.69 -3.60
CA MET A 487 5.78 -10.57 -2.76
C MET A 487 4.59 -9.91 -2.07
N SER A 488 4.78 -9.45 -0.83
CA SER A 488 3.80 -8.55 -0.21
C SER A 488 3.93 -7.15 -0.80
N TYR A 489 2.88 -6.66 -1.47
CA TYR A 489 2.83 -5.28 -1.99
C TYR A 489 2.68 -4.26 -0.85
N GLY A 490 2.04 -4.68 0.24
CA GLY A 490 1.85 -3.89 1.44
C GLY A 490 0.66 -4.44 2.23
N PRO A 491 0.27 -3.78 3.33
CA PRO A 491 -0.93 -4.11 4.08
C PRO A 491 -2.18 -3.58 3.36
N LEU A 492 -2.37 -3.97 2.10
CA LEU A 492 -3.46 -3.49 1.25
C LEU A 492 -4.75 -4.23 1.56
N GLN A 493 -5.85 -3.48 1.61
CA GLN A 493 -7.20 -4.03 1.72
C GLN A 493 -7.67 -4.57 0.37
N SER A 494 -8.64 -5.46 0.41
CA SER A 494 -9.25 -6.07 -0.78
C SER A 494 -9.78 -5.02 -1.75
N TRP A 495 -10.38 -3.93 -1.26
CA TRP A 495 -10.83 -2.82 -2.12
C TRP A 495 -9.66 -2.07 -2.78
N GLU A 496 -8.50 -1.95 -2.11
CA GLU A 496 -7.29 -1.32 -2.66
C GLU A 496 -6.65 -2.21 -3.73
N LEU A 497 -6.65 -3.54 -3.50
CA LEU A 497 -6.16 -4.54 -4.45
C LEU A 497 -6.96 -4.49 -5.75
N ILE A 498 -8.29 -4.50 -5.68
CA ILE A 498 -9.12 -4.42 -6.88
C ILE A 498 -9.02 -3.04 -7.56
N MET A 499 -9.00 -1.94 -6.79
CA MET A 499 -8.94 -0.58 -7.35
C MET A 499 -7.64 -0.30 -8.11
N SER A 500 -6.52 -0.81 -7.62
CA SER A 500 -5.19 -0.47 -8.13
C SER A 500 -4.59 -1.58 -9.00
N TYR A 501 -4.96 -2.84 -8.77
CA TYR A 501 -4.35 -4.00 -9.41
C TYR A 501 -5.37 -4.91 -10.12
N GLY A 502 -6.67 -4.74 -9.88
CA GLY A 502 -7.70 -5.50 -10.59
C GLY A 502 -7.81 -6.96 -10.15
N PHE A 503 -7.48 -7.27 -8.90
CA PHE A 503 -7.72 -8.60 -8.33
C PHE A 503 -8.10 -8.52 -6.84
N ILE A 504 -8.61 -9.63 -6.33
CA ILE A 504 -8.82 -9.86 -4.90
C ILE A 504 -8.14 -11.18 -4.54
N LEU A 505 -7.69 -11.33 -3.29
CA LEU A 505 -7.14 -12.62 -2.85
C LEU A 505 -8.21 -13.71 -2.94
N ASN A 506 -7.79 -14.94 -3.22
CA ASN A 506 -8.71 -16.08 -3.32
C ASN A 506 -9.42 -16.34 -1.98
N ASP A 507 -10.55 -17.04 -2.01
CA ASP A 507 -11.38 -17.30 -0.82
C ASP A 507 -10.68 -18.15 0.25
N ASP A 508 -9.67 -18.94 -0.13
CA ASP A 508 -8.82 -19.69 0.80
C ASP A 508 -7.73 -18.81 1.45
N GLU A 509 -7.51 -17.60 0.93
CA GLU A 509 -6.62 -16.59 1.47
C GLU A 509 -7.41 -15.44 2.11
N GLU A 510 -7.58 -15.51 3.43
CA GLU A 510 -8.10 -14.39 4.22
C GLU A 510 -7.15 -13.17 4.13
N ASN A 511 -7.70 -12.00 3.78
CA ASN A 511 -6.93 -10.77 3.84
C ASN A 511 -7.01 -10.16 5.25
N ASP A 512 -6.04 -10.50 6.09
CA ASP A 512 -5.91 -9.96 7.46
C ASP A 512 -5.80 -8.41 7.49
N ASN A 513 -5.57 -7.75 6.36
CA ASN A 513 -5.53 -6.30 6.25
C ASN A 513 -6.88 -5.67 5.97
N ASP A 514 -7.93 -6.42 5.63
CA ASP A 514 -9.25 -5.86 5.33
C ASP A 514 -9.81 -5.08 6.51
N ARG A 515 -10.24 -3.85 6.22
CA ARG A 515 -10.87 -2.94 7.19
C ARG A 515 -12.13 -2.37 6.58
N ILE A 516 -13.09 -2.06 7.44
CA ILE A 516 -14.25 -1.25 7.09
C ILE A 516 -14.07 0.11 7.75
N PRO A 517 -13.87 1.20 6.98
CA PRO A 517 -13.82 2.54 7.54
C PRO A 517 -15.21 2.93 8.03
N LEU A 518 -15.28 3.62 9.18
CA LEU A 518 -16.54 4.17 9.69
C LEU A 518 -16.59 5.69 9.45
N PRO A 519 -17.65 6.21 8.80
CA PRO A 519 -17.81 7.63 8.53
C PRO A 519 -18.31 8.37 9.79
N LEU A 520 -17.56 8.30 10.89
CA LEU A 520 -17.87 9.06 12.09
C LEU A 520 -17.33 10.48 11.96
N SER A 521 -18.24 11.44 11.83
CA SER A 521 -17.93 12.85 12.03
C SER A 521 -18.13 13.23 13.49
N VAL A 522 -17.32 14.17 13.96
CA VAL A 522 -17.53 14.77 15.28
C VAL A 522 -18.09 16.16 15.09
N ASP A 523 -19.26 16.38 15.67
CA ASP A 523 -19.81 17.72 15.78
C ASP A 523 -18.99 18.51 16.82
N GLU A 524 -18.02 19.28 16.33
CA GLU A 524 -17.21 20.19 17.14
C GLU A 524 -17.97 21.51 17.44
N THR A 525 -19.19 21.69 16.91
CA THR A 525 -19.88 22.97 17.02
C THR A 525 -20.54 23.15 18.40
N VAL A 526 -20.09 24.20 19.08
CA VAL A 526 -20.82 24.77 20.20
C VAL A 526 -21.91 25.66 19.62
N VAL A 527 -23.17 25.32 19.86
CA VAL A 527 -24.31 26.08 19.33
C VAL A 527 -24.64 27.19 20.33
N ASP A 528 -25.03 28.37 19.82
CA ASP A 528 -25.39 29.55 20.65
C ASP A 528 -26.62 29.35 21.59
N GLY A 529 -27.19 28.13 21.63
CA GLY A 529 -28.22 27.71 22.59
C GLY A 529 -27.72 26.79 23.71
N ASP A 530 -26.48 26.30 23.64
CA ASP A 530 -25.96 25.34 24.62
C ASP A 530 -25.87 25.98 26.01
N GLY A 531 -26.26 25.24 27.05
CA GLY A 531 -26.02 25.67 28.42
C GLY A 531 -24.52 25.81 28.72
N PRO A 532 -24.10 26.65 29.69
CA PRO A 532 -22.68 26.79 30.04
C PRO A 532 -22.01 25.46 30.39
N VAL A 533 -22.79 24.53 30.96
CA VAL A 533 -22.40 23.18 31.33
C VAL A 533 -22.13 22.32 30.08
N GLU A 534 -23.02 22.35 29.09
CA GLU A 534 -22.87 21.61 27.84
C GLU A 534 -21.70 22.11 27.00
N ARG A 535 -21.49 23.44 26.94
CA ARG A 535 -20.32 24.03 26.29
C ARG A 535 -19.01 23.53 26.88
N GLU A 536 -18.95 23.43 28.21
CA GLU A 536 -17.76 22.93 28.90
C GLU A 536 -17.49 21.46 28.58
N TYR A 537 -18.51 20.61 28.44
CA TYR A 537 -18.30 19.21 28.05
C TYR A 537 -17.91 19.03 26.59
N LYS A 538 -18.53 19.78 25.68
CA LYS A 538 -18.09 19.80 24.27
C LYS A 538 -16.61 20.19 24.18
N ARG A 539 -16.17 21.18 24.97
CA ARG A 539 -14.78 21.60 25.07
C ARG A 539 -13.86 20.50 25.62
N ARG A 540 -14.23 19.84 26.73
CA ARG A 540 -13.47 18.72 27.32
C ARG A 540 -13.37 17.53 26.37
N ARG A 541 -14.47 17.17 25.71
CA ARG A 541 -14.51 16.11 24.68
C ARG A 541 -13.57 16.43 23.52
N ALA A 542 -13.69 17.62 22.93
CA ALA A 542 -12.82 18.06 21.84
C ALA A 542 -11.34 18.08 22.27
N HIS A 543 -11.06 18.47 23.51
CA HIS A 543 -9.71 18.42 24.07
C HIS A 543 -9.15 17.00 24.09
N LEU A 544 -9.90 16.02 24.62
CA LEU A 544 -9.47 14.62 24.68
C LEU A 544 -9.32 14.01 23.28
N ILE A 545 -10.26 14.27 22.37
CA ILE A 545 -10.17 13.81 20.97
C ILE A 545 -8.88 14.32 20.31
N LYS A 546 -8.58 15.61 20.48
CA LYS A 546 -7.38 16.24 19.95
C LYS A 546 -6.10 15.72 20.63
N GLN A 547 -6.12 15.58 21.96
CA GLN A 547 -5.00 15.09 22.76
C GLN A 547 -4.58 13.67 22.35
N HIS A 548 -5.55 12.81 22.02
CA HIS A 548 -5.31 11.43 21.61
C HIS A 548 -5.24 11.22 20.10
N GLY A 549 -5.45 12.28 19.31
CA GLY A 549 -5.38 12.21 17.86
C GLY A 549 -6.45 11.31 17.22
N LEU A 550 -7.63 11.19 17.83
CA LEU A 550 -8.66 10.22 17.40
C LEU A 550 -9.34 10.58 16.07
N LEU A 551 -9.06 11.75 15.51
CA LEU A 551 -9.60 12.23 14.21
C LEU A 551 -8.53 12.82 13.28
N VAL A 552 -7.25 12.63 13.59
CA VAL A 552 -6.18 13.25 12.79
C VAL A 552 -5.97 12.42 11.52
N GLY A 553 -6.21 13.03 10.34
CA GLY A 553 -5.82 12.46 9.05
C GLY A 553 -6.79 11.46 8.43
N GLY A 554 -8.09 11.55 8.73
CA GLY A 554 -9.16 10.91 7.95
C GLY A 554 -9.29 9.38 8.02
N SER A 555 -8.35 8.62 8.62
CA SER A 555 -8.25 7.17 8.34
C SER A 555 -7.99 6.25 9.54
N SER A 556 -8.31 6.65 10.78
CA SER A 556 -7.93 5.85 11.97
C SER A 556 -9.06 5.04 12.63
N LEU A 557 -10.29 5.12 12.10
CA LEU A 557 -11.48 4.53 12.71
C LEU A 557 -12.05 3.44 11.82
N TRP A 558 -11.93 2.20 12.27
CA TRP A 558 -12.28 1.06 11.45
C TRP A 558 -12.67 -0.17 12.27
N ILE A 559 -13.35 -1.08 11.59
CA ILE A 559 -13.61 -2.46 12.03
C ILE A 559 -12.69 -3.38 11.24
N GLY A 560 -11.96 -4.25 11.93
CA GLY A 560 -11.00 -5.15 11.28
C GLY A 560 -11.68 -6.39 10.67
N HIS A 561 -10.92 -7.14 9.86
CA HIS A 561 -11.33 -8.42 9.26
C HIS A 561 -12.12 -9.34 10.20
N ARG A 562 -11.72 -9.42 11.48
CA ARG A 562 -12.38 -10.26 12.50
C ARG A 562 -13.59 -9.61 13.19
N GLY A 563 -14.12 -8.53 12.65
CA GLY A 563 -15.25 -7.79 13.22
C GLY A 563 -14.93 -6.94 14.46
N ALA A 564 -13.73 -7.05 15.04
CA ALA A 564 -13.37 -6.27 16.22
C ALA A 564 -13.09 -4.79 15.85
N PRO A 565 -13.76 -3.82 16.51
CA PRO A 565 -13.47 -2.39 16.39
C PRO A 565 -12.04 -2.07 16.84
N CYS A 566 -11.36 -1.14 16.15
CA CYS A 566 -10.06 -0.68 16.62
C CYS A 566 -10.18 0.11 17.94
N ALA A 567 -9.11 0.13 18.75
CA ALA A 567 -9.14 0.81 20.05
C ALA A 567 -9.43 2.32 19.94
N ALA A 568 -9.02 2.96 18.84
CA ALA A 568 -9.30 4.39 18.59
C ALA A 568 -10.79 4.64 18.33
N LEU A 569 -11.45 3.74 17.61
CA LEU A 569 -12.89 3.79 17.39
C LEU A 569 -13.66 3.63 18.71
N LEU A 570 -13.31 2.64 19.53
CA LEU A 570 -13.92 2.48 20.86
C LEU A 570 -13.72 3.71 21.74
N ALA A 571 -12.51 4.27 21.79
CA ALA A 571 -12.22 5.47 22.56
C ALA A 571 -13.02 6.69 22.07
N LEU A 572 -13.18 6.84 20.76
CA LEU A 572 -13.96 7.94 20.20
C LEU A 572 -15.44 7.80 20.55
N VAL A 573 -16.03 6.62 20.37
CA VAL A 573 -17.45 6.40 20.68
C VAL A 573 -17.70 6.56 22.18
N ARG A 574 -16.78 6.10 23.05
CA ARG A 574 -16.81 6.39 24.49
C ARG A 574 -16.86 7.88 24.76
N LEU A 575 -15.98 8.67 24.14
CA LEU A 575 -15.94 10.12 24.34
C LEU A 575 -17.22 10.81 23.83
N GLN A 576 -17.83 10.31 22.75
CA GLN A 576 -19.09 10.86 22.22
C GLN A 576 -20.28 10.56 23.13
N LEU A 577 -20.33 9.37 23.73
CA LEU A 577 -21.43 8.94 24.60
C LEU A 577 -21.20 9.28 26.08
N ALA A 578 -20.00 9.72 26.45
CA ALA A 578 -19.66 10.10 27.81
C ALA A 578 -20.51 11.28 28.30
N GLU A 579 -21.10 11.10 29.47
CA GLU A 579 -21.78 12.15 30.24
C GLU A 579 -20.83 12.80 31.24
N ILE A 580 -21.28 13.89 31.86
CA ILE A 580 -20.55 14.70 32.85
C ILE A 580 -19.74 13.89 33.87
N GLU A 581 -20.35 12.85 34.43
CA GLU A 581 -19.82 12.02 35.50
C GLU A 581 -18.67 11.11 35.06
N HIS A 582 -18.56 10.85 33.76
CA HIS A 582 -17.52 10.00 33.18
C HIS A 582 -16.21 10.76 32.97
N PHE A 583 -16.26 12.08 32.74
CA PHE A 583 -15.07 12.86 32.39
C PHE A 583 -13.96 12.87 33.45
N PRO A 584 -14.24 12.93 34.76
CA PRO A 584 -13.19 12.80 35.78
C PRO A 584 -12.38 11.50 35.64
N LEU A 585 -13.02 10.39 35.25
CA LEU A 585 -12.35 9.09 35.04
C LEU A 585 -11.60 9.07 33.71
N LEU A 586 -12.21 9.61 32.65
CA LEU A 586 -11.60 9.73 31.31
C LEU A 586 -10.37 10.64 31.29
N GLU A 587 -10.29 11.60 32.20
CA GLU A 587 -9.16 12.54 32.35
C GLU A 587 -8.13 12.08 33.39
N ALA A 588 -8.43 11.05 34.18
CA ALA A 588 -7.57 10.60 35.27
C ALA A 588 -6.20 10.10 34.78
N SER A 589 -6.13 9.58 33.55
CA SER A 589 -4.91 9.07 32.93
C SER A 589 -4.96 9.26 31.41
N PRO A 590 -3.80 9.44 30.74
CA PRO A 590 -3.71 9.42 29.28
C PRO A 590 -4.25 8.14 28.62
N PHE A 591 -4.47 7.05 29.36
CA PHE A 591 -5.01 5.80 28.84
C PHE A 591 -6.48 5.56 29.16
N SER A 592 -7.08 6.39 30.02
CA SER A 592 -8.44 6.17 30.49
C SER A 592 -9.47 6.10 29.35
N VAL A 593 -9.28 6.88 28.28
CA VAL A 593 -10.19 6.86 27.11
C VAL A 593 -10.20 5.51 26.36
N PHE A 594 -9.14 4.71 26.51
CA PHE A 594 -9.01 3.38 25.89
C PHE A 594 -9.49 2.24 26.80
N GLN A 595 -9.82 2.55 28.05
CA GLN A 595 -10.29 1.59 29.04
C GLN A 595 -11.80 1.69 29.22
N ILE A 596 -12.38 0.61 29.75
CA ILE A 596 -13.78 0.61 30.17
C ILE A 596 -13.87 1.54 31.39
N VAL A 597 -14.70 2.58 31.29
CA VAL A 597 -14.94 3.54 32.39
C VAL A 597 -15.92 2.93 33.39
N ASP A 598 -17.06 2.47 32.89
CA ASP A 598 -18.07 1.71 33.62
C ASP A 598 -18.90 0.89 32.63
N ALA A 599 -19.64 -0.08 33.16
CA ALA A 599 -20.41 -1.03 32.36
C ALA A 599 -21.57 -0.37 31.58
N SER A 600 -22.17 0.69 32.13
CA SER A 600 -23.32 1.37 31.50
C SER A 600 -22.88 2.17 30.26
N LEU A 601 -21.80 2.94 30.38
CA LEU A 601 -21.21 3.62 29.24
C LEU A 601 -20.76 2.63 28.17
N GLU A 602 -20.07 1.55 28.56
CA GLU A 602 -19.58 0.56 27.62
C GLU A 602 -20.72 -0.16 26.89
N GLN A 603 -21.81 -0.48 27.58
CA GLN A 603 -23.00 -1.07 26.96
C GLN A 603 -23.56 -0.14 25.88
N ARG A 604 -23.63 1.17 26.13
CA ARG A 604 -24.08 2.15 25.12
C ARG A 604 -23.12 2.24 23.94
N VAL A 605 -21.81 2.18 24.18
CA VAL A 605 -20.78 2.17 23.12
C VAL A 605 -20.99 0.98 22.18
N VAL A 606 -21.14 -0.22 22.75
CA VAL A 606 -21.31 -1.44 21.97
C VAL A 606 -22.64 -1.45 21.22
N LEU A 607 -23.73 -1.00 21.85
CA LEU A 607 -25.04 -0.85 21.18
C LEU A 607 -25.01 0.18 20.04
N THR A 608 -24.29 1.30 20.21
CA THR A 608 -24.12 2.28 19.14
C THR A 608 -23.36 1.68 17.96
N LEU A 609 -22.28 0.92 18.21
CA LEU A 609 -21.54 0.23 17.16
C LEU A 609 -22.39 -0.83 16.46
N GLN A 610 -23.18 -1.60 17.22
CA GLN A 610 -24.12 -2.56 16.66
C GLN A 610 -25.13 -1.89 15.72
N ASN A 611 -25.74 -0.78 16.14
CA ASN A 611 -26.67 -0.04 15.29
C ASN A 611 -26.00 0.48 14.00
N ILE A 612 -24.74 0.92 14.08
CA ILE A 612 -23.99 1.37 12.88
C ILE A 612 -23.76 0.17 11.94
N VAL A 613 -23.31 -0.96 12.47
CA VAL A 613 -23.11 -2.19 11.70
C VAL A 613 -24.40 -2.66 11.04
N ASP A 614 -25.52 -2.62 11.75
CA ASP A 614 -26.84 -2.99 11.23
C ASP A 614 -27.29 -2.07 10.09
N VAL A 615 -27.01 -0.76 10.18
CA VAL A 615 -27.28 0.19 9.09
C VAL A 615 -26.41 -0.12 7.87
N MET A 616 -25.11 -0.35 8.07
CA MET A 616 -24.21 -0.68 6.96
C MET A 616 -24.58 -2.00 6.27
N LEU A 617 -25.09 -2.99 7.01
CA LEU A 617 -25.60 -4.23 6.42
C LEU A 617 -26.85 -3.99 5.56
N GLN A 618 -27.68 -3.01 5.90
CA GLN A 618 -28.88 -2.64 5.14
C GLN A 618 -28.57 -1.90 3.83
N ASP A 619 -27.36 -1.33 3.69
CA ASP A 619 -26.94 -0.65 2.46
C ASP A 619 -26.63 -1.64 1.32
N PHE A 620 -26.41 -2.92 1.62
CA PHE A 620 -26.23 -3.95 0.60
C PHE A 620 -27.58 -4.42 0.06
N THR A 621 -27.73 -4.43 -1.27
CA THR A 621 -28.96 -4.91 -1.94
C THR A 621 -29.08 -6.43 -2.01
N THR A 622 -27.98 -7.16 -1.76
CA THR A 622 -27.96 -8.63 -1.67
C THR A 622 -27.56 -9.13 -0.27
N SER A 623 -28.06 -10.30 0.10
CA SER A 623 -27.64 -11.09 1.26
C SER A 623 -26.30 -11.82 1.05
N MET A 624 -25.69 -12.35 2.10
CA MET A 624 -24.48 -13.17 1.95
C MET A 624 -24.77 -14.46 1.17
N GLU A 625 -25.92 -15.06 1.42
CA GLU A 625 -26.35 -16.32 0.80
C GLU A 625 -26.55 -16.17 -0.71
N GLU A 626 -27.11 -15.03 -1.14
CA GLU A 626 -27.25 -14.70 -2.57
C GLU A 626 -25.88 -14.53 -3.25
N ASP A 627 -24.95 -13.82 -2.61
CA ASP A 627 -23.60 -13.64 -3.17
C ASP A 627 -22.81 -14.94 -3.24
N GLU A 628 -22.91 -15.79 -2.21
CA GLU A 628 -22.31 -17.11 -2.26
C GLU A 628 -22.95 -17.99 -3.34
N ALA A 629 -24.27 -17.89 -3.52
CA ALA A 629 -24.96 -18.60 -4.59
C ALA A 629 -24.49 -18.12 -5.97
N LEU A 630 -24.30 -16.81 -6.16
CA LEU A 630 -23.76 -16.22 -7.39
C LEU A 630 -22.33 -16.70 -7.68
N LEU A 631 -21.45 -16.74 -6.67
CA LEU A 631 -20.08 -17.23 -6.84
C LEU A 631 -19.97 -18.73 -7.11
N ARG A 632 -20.94 -19.53 -6.65
CA ARG A 632 -21.02 -20.96 -6.95
C ARG A 632 -21.51 -21.27 -8.37
N ARG A 633 -22.09 -20.29 -9.08
CA ARG A 633 -22.54 -20.52 -10.46
C ARG A 633 -21.32 -20.85 -11.33
N PRO A 634 -21.31 -21.98 -12.05
CA PRO A 634 -20.21 -22.31 -12.91
C PRO A 634 -20.05 -21.22 -13.97
N PRO A 635 -18.80 -20.91 -14.38
CA PRO A 635 -18.60 -20.08 -15.56
C PRO A 635 -19.25 -20.74 -16.78
N THR A 636 -20.25 -20.10 -17.39
CA THR A 636 -20.81 -20.61 -18.65
C THR A 636 -19.76 -20.40 -19.72
N ILE A 637 -19.20 -21.49 -20.24
CA ILE A 637 -18.38 -21.47 -21.43
C ILE A 637 -19.31 -21.02 -22.55
N ILE A 638 -19.11 -19.81 -23.07
CA ILE A 638 -19.78 -19.36 -24.29
C ILE A 638 -19.14 -20.17 -25.41
N GLU A 639 -19.61 -21.39 -25.59
CA GLU A 639 -19.40 -22.10 -26.85
C GLU A 639 -20.09 -21.24 -27.90
N SER A 640 -19.26 -20.55 -28.70
CA SER A 640 -19.74 -19.82 -29.85
C SER A 640 -20.29 -20.86 -30.81
N GLU A 641 -21.57 -21.16 -30.67
CA GLU A 641 -22.30 -21.99 -31.63
C GLU A 641 -22.37 -21.20 -32.96
N GLU A 642 -21.29 -21.27 -33.74
CA GLU A 642 -21.29 -21.05 -35.17
C GLU A 642 -22.10 -22.19 -35.81
N GLY A 643 -23.44 -22.12 -35.71
CA GLY A 643 -24.28 -23.30 -35.94
C GLY A 643 -25.70 -23.02 -36.43
N ASP A 644 -25.82 -22.50 -37.65
CA ASP A 644 -26.85 -22.83 -38.64
C ASP A 644 -28.34 -22.83 -38.19
N GLY A 645 -28.94 -21.64 -38.15
CA GLY A 645 -30.24 -21.39 -38.80
C GLY A 645 -31.44 -22.27 -38.44
N LYS A 646 -31.74 -22.47 -37.15
CA LYS A 646 -33.08 -22.91 -36.72
C LYS A 646 -33.75 -21.87 -35.84
N GLU A 647 -34.53 -21.03 -36.52
CA GLU A 647 -35.62 -20.28 -35.93
C GLU A 647 -36.65 -21.25 -35.31
N ASP A 648 -37.29 -20.81 -34.23
CA ASP A 648 -38.50 -21.36 -33.60
C ASP A 648 -38.29 -22.37 -32.45
N ASN A 649 -38.04 -21.84 -31.25
CA ASN A 649 -38.89 -22.11 -30.09
C ASN A 649 -38.71 -21.03 -29.00
N ASP A 650 -39.84 -20.40 -28.70
CA ASP A 650 -40.04 -19.28 -27.78
C ASP A 650 -39.86 -19.66 -26.29
N ASP A 651 -39.29 -18.70 -25.55
CA ASP A 651 -39.67 -18.26 -24.20
C ASP A 651 -39.74 -19.30 -23.06
N GLU A 652 -38.64 -19.49 -22.31
CA GLU A 652 -38.71 -19.61 -20.82
C GLU A 652 -37.37 -19.58 -20.04
N ASP A 653 -36.18 -19.65 -20.64
CA ASP A 653 -34.91 -19.76 -19.87
C ASP A 653 -33.98 -18.53 -20.00
N ALA A 654 -34.52 -17.31 -19.81
CA ALA A 654 -33.74 -16.07 -19.89
C ALA A 654 -32.91 -15.72 -18.64
N ASP A 655 -32.88 -16.58 -17.61
CA ASP A 655 -32.30 -16.25 -16.29
C ASP A 655 -30.86 -16.78 -16.06
N ASP A 656 -30.24 -17.41 -17.06
CA ASP A 656 -28.93 -18.08 -16.94
C ASP A 656 -27.79 -17.38 -17.72
N GLU A 657 -27.79 -16.04 -17.82
CA GLU A 657 -26.62 -15.33 -18.36
C GLU A 657 -25.38 -15.50 -17.44
N PRO A 658 -24.19 -15.80 -18.00
CA PRO A 658 -22.96 -15.98 -17.24
C PRO A 658 -22.56 -14.72 -16.48
N VAL A 659 -22.10 -14.92 -15.24
CA VAL A 659 -21.52 -13.86 -14.41
C VAL A 659 -20.16 -13.47 -14.98
N SER A 660 -20.00 -12.21 -15.41
CA SER A 660 -18.72 -11.68 -15.91
C SER A 660 -17.62 -11.77 -14.84
N GLY A 661 -16.35 -11.84 -15.26
CA GLY A 661 -15.21 -11.85 -14.31
C GLY A 661 -15.20 -10.62 -13.39
N ASN A 662 -15.59 -9.46 -13.90
CA ASN A 662 -15.71 -8.22 -13.14
C ASN A 662 -16.84 -8.28 -12.11
N THR A 663 -17.99 -8.85 -12.48
CA THR A 663 -19.08 -9.09 -11.53
C THR A 663 -18.64 -10.05 -10.43
N LYS A 664 -17.86 -11.10 -10.74
CA LYS A 664 -17.30 -11.99 -9.70
C LYS A 664 -16.42 -11.24 -8.71
N LEU A 665 -15.51 -10.37 -9.19
CA LEU A 665 -14.67 -9.54 -8.33
C LEU A 665 -15.49 -8.60 -7.44
N ALA A 666 -16.53 -7.97 -8.00
CA ALA A 666 -17.45 -7.12 -7.25
C ALA A 666 -18.19 -7.91 -6.15
N VAL A 667 -18.76 -9.06 -6.50
CA VAL A 667 -19.47 -9.97 -5.58
C VAL A 667 -18.54 -10.45 -4.47
N GLN A 668 -17.30 -10.83 -4.78
CA GLN A 668 -16.30 -11.24 -3.79
C GLN A 668 -15.99 -10.12 -2.81
N LEU A 669 -15.82 -8.87 -3.29
CA LEU A 669 -15.55 -7.74 -2.43
C LEU A 669 -16.71 -7.47 -1.45
N ARG A 670 -17.94 -7.34 -1.96
CA ARG A 670 -19.11 -7.08 -1.10
C ARG A 670 -19.39 -8.22 -0.13
N LEU A 671 -19.17 -9.47 -0.53
CA LEU A 671 -19.29 -10.64 0.35
C LEU A 671 -18.27 -10.57 1.50
N ARG A 672 -17.00 -10.22 1.21
CA ARG A 672 -15.97 -10.02 2.25
C ARG A 672 -16.36 -8.89 3.21
N MET A 673 -16.87 -7.78 2.69
CA MET A 673 -17.34 -6.67 3.52
C MET A 673 -18.51 -7.10 4.43
N LYS A 674 -19.50 -7.81 3.90
CA LYS A 674 -20.61 -8.36 4.70
C LYS A 674 -20.08 -9.29 5.78
N ARG A 675 -19.18 -10.23 5.47
CA ARG A 675 -18.58 -11.14 6.47
C ARG A 675 -17.93 -10.38 7.63
N MET A 676 -17.20 -9.30 7.35
CA MET A 676 -16.62 -8.44 8.39
C MET A 676 -17.70 -7.76 9.25
N LEU A 677 -18.78 -7.27 8.65
CA LEU A 677 -19.89 -6.66 9.37
C LEU A 677 -20.65 -7.67 10.24
N TYR A 678 -20.93 -8.88 9.74
CA TYR A 678 -21.53 -9.94 10.55
C TYR A 678 -20.62 -10.35 11.71
N ALA A 679 -19.31 -10.49 11.48
CA ALA A 679 -18.35 -10.72 12.56
C ALA A 679 -18.35 -9.58 13.60
N ALA A 680 -18.58 -8.34 13.15
CA ALA A 680 -18.69 -7.19 14.05
C ALA A 680 -19.98 -7.23 14.88
N ALA A 681 -21.10 -7.63 14.29
CA ALA A 681 -22.35 -7.84 14.99
C ALA A 681 -22.22 -8.96 16.05
N GLU A 682 -21.53 -10.06 15.72
CA GLU A 682 -21.19 -11.12 16.67
C GLU A 682 -20.30 -10.61 17.81
N TRP A 683 -19.27 -9.81 17.50
CA TRP A 683 -18.42 -9.19 18.49
C TRP A 683 -19.23 -8.28 19.45
N CYS A 684 -20.16 -7.49 18.91
CA CYS A 684 -21.04 -6.65 19.71
C CYS A 684 -21.90 -7.50 20.66
N ASN A 685 -22.56 -8.55 20.16
CA ASN A 685 -23.40 -9.43 20.96
C ASN A 685 -22.61 -10.10 22.10
N ALA A 686 -21.45 -10.69 21.78
CA ALA A 686 -20.59 -11.33 22.79
C ALA A 686 -20.10 -10.32 23.85
N THR A 687 -19.79 -9.10 23.43
CA THR A 687 -19.36 -8.05 24.37
C THR A 687 -20.52 -7.61 25.28
N LEU A 688 -21.74 -7.46 24.74
CA LEU A 688 -22.93 -7.14 25.54
C LEU A 688 -23.25 -8.23 26.57
N GLU A 689 -23.16 -9.50 26.19
CA GLU A 689 -23.34 -10.64 27.11
C GLU A 689 -22.28 -10.64 28.23
N SER A 690 -21.05 -10.21 27.94
CA SER A 690 -19.99 -10.11 28.95
C SER A 690 -20.16 -8.93 29.91
N LEU A 691 -20.93 -7.92 29.52
CA LEU A 691 -21.22 -6.72 30.32
C LEU A 691 -22.47 -6.87 31.21
N SER A 692 -23.38 -7.78 30.85
CA SER A 692 -24.59 -8.13 31.63
C SER A 692 -24.29 -9.08 32.77
#